data_AF-A0A6J1PXU3-F1
#
_entry.id   AF-A0A6J1PXU3-F1
#
_cell.length_a   1.000
_cell.length_b   1.000
_cell.length_c   1.000
_cell.angle_alpha   90.00
_cell.angle_beta   90.00
_cell.angle_gamma   90.00
#
_symmetry.space_group_name_H-M   'P 1'
#
loop_
_entity.id
_entity.type
_entity.pdbx_description
1 polymer ?
#
loop_
_entity_poly.entity_id
_entity_poly.type
_entity_poly.pdbx_seq_one_letter_code
_entity_poly.pdbx_strand_id
1 'polypeptide(L)'
;MSKNAYARREVCNRRMQEIHDLSLQAATDAAVRATFLARYSSVAKIADDFEAIHLKVIQEAADFEAEDEIRASFDKMHYAVKSRYHRETGAPFGGAPAQPLGPASVVKLPKIPLPQFSGDLTLWPSFIALFNAAIHNQQISAIEKYQYLLASLKGEPLNVVKNLPFSDEYYLIAYDSLVDRYRNKRRLADHHLNSIIEAKPLKAETAEALHHLLDTFTENTRALALMKFPTDSWDFILLKFLLDKLPRSLREKFESAHRAEEIPRYTQLTKFLAEHCQVLEAVAGPSSKTKSTPVSSFVTNAAGCPVCKEAHYVSKCSQFLKLSPRERQAKARDLRLCLNCLRSGHGMKDCPSAWACRSCGTKHHTLLHYEQSSNTTPKPEPISATPAEPDAVPAPQSEDAPIVTMTSRANRIVLLSTVRAEAIDARGNAFPVRILLDSASQANFITAGCLRKGGFRRTKHSATVLAINEARAATTRGLTSLVIRARGRDDTRFSIEATVLSRITSPLPNDKVEVQPWKHLKGLPLADPEYFVPGGVDILLGADSFVSVLREGRRKGERGEPDAFNSVFGWVLTGAVSPSVQAAPLRSFATTLESIATSVGRFWQLEEVPEDTSCSDEDRRCKEIFAKTTYRDLSGRFVVSYPFASDPPTFVGSRSIAVSRLRALERRFKSDPEFRAGYNSFMRDYLDSGHME
;
A
#
# COMPACT_ATOMS: atom_id res chain seq x y z
N MET A 1 -28.21 1.43 -10.93
CA MET A 1 -27.44 2.61 -10.49
C MET A 1 -27.31 3.64 -11.61
N SER A 2 -27.05 3.21 -12.86
CA SER A 2 -27.18 3.95 -14.13
C SER A 2 -28.13 5.18 -14.14
N LYS A 3 -29.45 5.02 -13.96
CA LYS A 3 -30.43 6.13 -14.11
C LYS A 3 -30.15 7.38 -13.26
N ASN A 4 -29.52 7.23 -12.09
CA ASN A 4 -29.18 8.36 -11.22
C ASN A 4 -27.95 9.14 -11.76
N ALA A 5 -26.98 8.45 -12.37
CA ALA A 5 -25.81 9.09 -12.97
C ALA A 5 -26.20 9.95 -14.19
N TYR A 6 -27.05 9.42 -15.07
CA TYR A 6 -27.60 10.16 -16.22
C TYR A 6 -28.33 11.45 -15.79
N ALA A 7 -29.23 11.36 -14.80
CA ALA A 7 -29.95 12.52 -14.31
C ALA A 7 -29.02 13.59 -13.68
N ARG A 8 -27.98 13.16 -12.95
CA ARG A 8 -27.02 14.09 -12.33
C ARG A 8 -26.10 14.74 -13.35
N ARG A 9 -25.68 14.02 -14.41
CA ARG A 9 -24.94 14.62 -15.53
C ARG A 9 -25.77 15.68 -16.22
N GLU A 10 -27.06 15.39 -16.45
CA GLU A 10 -27.98 16.33 -17.11
C GLU A 10 -28.17 17.62 -16.31
N VAL A 11 -28.15 17.55 -14.97
CA VAL A 11 -28.13 18.74 -14.11
C VAL A 11 -26.85 19.55 -14.31
N CYS A 12 -25.69 18.92 -14.48
CA CYS A 12 -24.43 19.63 -14.73
C CYS A 12 -24.44 20.30 -16.11
N ASN A 13 -24.90 19.59 -17.15
CA ASN A 13 -25.11 20.15 -18.48
C ASN A 13 -26.01 21.39 -18.46
N ARG A 14 -27.18 21.29 -17.82
CA ARG A 14 -28.14 22.41 -17.74
C ARG A 14 -27.55 23.61 -17.02
N ARG A 15 -26.84 23.39 -15.90
CA ARG A 15 -26.21 24.49 -15.16
C ARG A 15 -25.08 25.14 -15.95
N MET A 16 -24.31 24.38 -16.73
CA MET A 16 -23.29 24.93 -17.61
C MET A 16 -23.93 25.72 -18.77
N GLN A 17 -25.03 25.22 -19.35
CA GLN A 17 -25.79 25.92 -20.39
C GLN A 17 -26.36 27.24 -19.88
N GLU A 18 -26.96 27.28 -18.68
CA GLU A 18 -27.47 28.52 -18.07
C GLU A 18 -26.36 29.58 -17.93
N ILE A 19 -25.16 29.18 -17.51
CA ILE A 19 -24.02 30.09 -17.38
C ILE A 19 -23.49 30.51 -18.77
N HIS A 20 -23.51 29.61 -19.74
CA HIS A 20 -23.15 29.89 -21.11
C HIS A 20 -24.09 30.91 -21.76
N ASP A 21 -25.39 30.79 -21.57
CA ASP A 21 -26.39 31.73 -22.09
C ASP A 21 -26.22 33.13 -21.47
N LEU A 22 -25.97 33.18 -20.15
CA LEU A 22 -25.60 34.43 -19.47
C LEU A 22 -24.30 35.03 -20.04
N SER A 23 -23.32 34.18 -20.38
CA SER A 23 -22.06 34.63 -20.96
C SER A 23 -22.25 35.27 -22.34
N LEU A 24 -23.18 34.79 -23.16
CA LEU A 24 -23.45 35.38 -24.48
C LEU A 24 -23.97 36.81 -24.35
N GLN A 25 -24.89 37.04 -23.42
CA GLN A 25 -25.56 38.33 -23.19
C GLN A 25 -24.72 39.34 -22.37
N ALA A 26 -23.65 38.88 -21.69
CA ALA A 26 -22.84 39.71 -20.79
C ALA A 26 -22.11 40.91 -21.44
N ALA A 27 -22.04 41.01 -22.78
CA ALA A 27 -21.34 42.10 -23.49
C ALA A 27 -22.27 43.27 -23.78
N THR A 28 -23.57 43.02 -23.78
CA THR A 28 -24.59 44.00 -24.17
C THR A 28 -25.40 44.49 -22.98
N ASP A 29 -25.41 43.76 -21.86
CA ASP A 29 -26.18 44.09 -20.67
C ASP A 29 -25.33 44.02 -19.38
N ALA A 30 -25.22 45.16 -18.69
CA ALA A 30 -24.41 45.32 -17.47
C ALA A 30 -24.99 44.54 -16.26
N ALA A 31 -26.30 44.38 -16.15
CA ALA A 31 -26.94 43.62 -15.09
C ALA A 31 -26.75 42.11 -15.30
N VAL A 32 -26.82 41.66 -16.57
CA VAL A 32 -26.51 40.27 -16.94
C VAL A 32 -25.03 39.98 -16.74
N ARG A 33 -24.14 40.93 -17.05
CA ARG A 33 -22.70 40.81 -16.77
C ARG A 33 -22.40 40.57 -15.30
N ALA A 34 -23.01 41.33 -14.38
CA ALA A 34 -22.83 41.12 -12.94
C ALA A 34 -23.30 39.71 -12.51
N THR A 35 -24.44 39.26 -13.05
CA THR A 35 -24.99 37.92 -12.79
C THR A 35 -24.08 36.81 -13.32
N PHE A 36 -23.54 36.96 -14.53
CA PHE A 36 -22.57 36.05 -15.13
C PHE A 36 -21.31 35.93 -14.27
N LEU A 37 -20.70 37.04 -13.86
CA LEU A 37 -19.49 37.05 -13.03
C LEU A 37 -19.72 36.38 -11.67
N ALA A 38 -20.86 36.59 -11.04
CA ALA A 38 -21.22 35.93 -9.78
C ALA A 38 -21.35 34.41 -9.96
N ARG A 39 -22.01 33.97 -11.05
CA ARG A 39 -22.22 32.55 -11.37
C ARG A 39 -20.94 31.84 -11.82
N TYR A 40 -19.98 32.55 -12.40
CA TYR A 40 -18.72 32.00 -12.89
C TYR A 40 -17.92 31.26 -11.80
N SER A 41 -18.01 31.71 -10.54
CA SER A 41 -17.37 31.06 -9.38
C SER A 41 -17.76 29.58 -9.21
N SER A 42 -18.91 29.16 -9.75
CA SER A 42 -19.38 27.77 -9.72
C SER A 42 -18.93 26.90 -10.89
N VAL A 43 -18.35 27.49 -11.95
CA VAL A 43 -18.01 26.80 -13.22
C VAL A 43 -16.99 25.69 -13.02
N ALA A 44 -15.95 25.91 -12.23
CA ALA A 44 -14.93 24.90 -11.96
C ALA A 44 -15.53 23.65 -11.29
N LYS A 45 -16.38 23.87 -10.28
CA LYS A 45 -17.07 22.77 -9.58
C LYS A 45 -18.03 22.02 -10.49
N ILE A 46 -18.78 22.72 -11.35
CA ILE A 46 -19.70 22.08 -12.31
C ILE A 46 -18.92 21.21 -13.32
N ALA A 47 -17.75 21.67 -13.77
CA ALA A 47 -16.88 20.89 -14.66
C ALA A 47 -16.33 19.63 -13.98
N ASP A 48 -15.81 19.75 -12.76
CA ASP A 48 -15.32 18.61 -11.97
C ASP A 48 -16.44 17.58 -11.69
N ASP A 49 -17.63 18.06 -11.31
CA ASP A 49 -18.80 17.22 -11.05
C ASP A 49 -19.26 16.51 -12.35
N PHE A 50 -19.26 17.21 -13.49
CA PHE A 50 -19.61 16.62 -14.79
C PHE A 50 -18.64 15.50 -15.17
N GLU A 51 -17.34 15.74 -15.13
CA GLU A 51 -16.30 14.76 -15.52
C GLU A 51 -16.40 13.48 -14.66
N ALA A 52 -16.50 13.65 -13.34
CA ALA A 52 -16.60 12.54 -12.40
C ALA A 52 -17.89 11.71 -12.58
N ILE A 53 -18.98 12.32 -13.04
CA ILE A 53 -20.24 11.63 -13.33
C ILE A 53 -20.19 11.00 -14.72
N HIS A 54 -19.65 11.70 -15.72
CA HIS A 54 -19.61 11.28 -17.11
C HIS A 54 -18.74 10.03 -17.31
N LEU A 55 -17.60 9.93 -16.60
CA LEU A 55 -16.78 8.72 -16.55
C LEU A 55 -17.56 7.47 -16.10
N LYS A 56 -18.52 7.64 -15.17
CA LYS A 56 -19.38 6.54 -14.71
C LYS A 56 -20.46 6.17 -15.73
N VAL A 57 -20.90 7.15 -16.52
CA VAL A 57 -21.88 6.94 -17.58
C VAL A 57 -21.25 6.18 -18.75
N ILE A 58 -20.05 6.58 -19.20
CA ILE A 58 -19.33 5.91 -20.29
C ILE A 58 -19.05 4.44 -19.97
N GLN A 59 -18.74 4.10 -18.72
CA GLN A 59 -18.50 2.71 -18.28
C GLN A 59 -19.72 1.79 -18.42
N GLU A 60 -20.93 2.36 -18.46
CA GLU A 60 -22.20 1.62 -18.54
C GLU A 60 -22.94 1.85 -19.87
N ALA A 61 -22.38 2.65 -20.80
CA ALA A 61 -23.04 3.07 -22.02
C ALA A 61 -22.95 2.02 -23.14
N ALA A 62 -24.07 1.82 -23.84
CA ALA A 62 -24.14 0.94 -25.01
C ALA A 62 -23.76 1.65 -26.32
N ASP A 63 -23.88 2.98 -26.35
CA ASP A 63 -23.61 3.84 -27.50
C ASP A 63 -22.58 4.90 -27.08
N PHE A 64 -21.32 4.63 -27.35
CA PHE A 64 -20.21 5.50 -26.96
C PHE A 64 -20.20 6.81 -27.76
N GLU A 65 -20.60 6.79 -29.03
CA GLU A 65 -20.60 7.97 -29.90
C GLU A 65 -21.56 9.03 -29.37
N ALA A 66 -22.78 8.62 -28.97
CA ALA A 66 -23.75 9.52 -28.36
C ALA A 66 -23.25 10.15 -27.04
N GLU A 67 -22.46 9.42 -26.25
CA GLU A 67 -21.90 9.94 -25.00
C GLU A 67 -20.75 10.92 -25.23
N ASP A 68 -19.90 10.63 -26.23
CA ASP A 68 -18.79 11.51 -26.60
C ASP A 68 -19.28 12.85 -27.20
N GLU A 69 -20.39 12.84 -27.95
CA GLU A 69 -21.04 14.06 -28.42
C GLU A 69 -21.51 14.96 -27.26
N ILE A 70 -22.03 14.37 -26.18
CA ILE A 70 -22.47 15.10 -24.99
C ILE A 70 -21.26 15.72 -24.27
N ARG A 71 -20.15 14.98 -24.16
CA ARG A 71 -18.89 15.50 -23.62
C ARG A 71 -18.38 16.68 -24.44
N ALA A 72 -18.32 16.52 -25.77
CA ALA A 72 -17.84 17.55 -26.67
C ALA A 72 -18.70 18.83 -26.61
N SER A 73 -20.03 18.68 -26.49
CA SER A 73 -20.94 19.79 -26.28
C SER A 73 -20.70 20.52 -24.94
N PHE A 74 -20.50 19.77 -23.86
CA PHE A 74 -20.16 20.33 -22.54
C PHE A 74 -18.84 21.08 -22.55
N ASP A 75 -17.78 20.50 -23.12
CA ASP A 75 -16.46 21.13 -23.23
C ASP A 75 -16.55 22.44 -24.01
N LYS A 76 -17.28 22.46 -25.13
CA LYS A 76 -17.51 23.65 -25.93
C LYS A 76 -18.15 24.78 -25.10
N MET A 77 -19.18 24.47 -24.32
CA MET A 77 -19.81 25.45 -23.42
C MET A 77 -18.84 25.92 -22.32
N HIS A 78 -18.13 24.99 -21.68
CA HIS A 78 -17.21 25.27 -20.59
C HIS A 78 -16.10 26.25 -21.03
N TYR A 79 -15.45 25.98 -22.15
CA TYR A 79 -14.38 26.84 -22.67
C TYR A 79 -14.89 28.16 -23.22
N ALA A 80 -16.11 28.21 -23.79
CA ALA A 80 -16.74 29.46 -24.19
C ALA A 80 -17.01 30.37 -22.98
N VAL A 81 -17.56 29.81 -21.89
CA VAL A 81 -17.78 30.51 -20.61
C VAL A 81 -16.47 31.05 -20.04
N LYS A 82 -15.42 30.22 -20.00
CA LYS A 82 -14.08 30.59 -19.53
C LYS A 82 -13.50 31.73 -20.35
N SER A 83 -13.57 31.63 -21.68
CA SER A 83 -13.09 32.66 -22.60
C SER A 83 -13.78 33.99 -22.41
N ARG A 84 -15.12 33.97 -22.24
CA ARG A 84 -15.88 35.19 -21.99
C ARG A 84 -15.51 35.82 -20.65
N TYR A 85 -15.37 35.03 -19.59
CA TYR A 85 -14.96 35.56 -18.28
C TYR A 85 -13.60 36.27 -18.33
N HIS A 86 -12.62 35.69 -19.02
CA HIS A 86 -11.31 36.32 -19.21
C HIS A 86 -11.41 37.65 -19.98
N ARG A 87 -12.28 37.72 -21.00
CA ARG A 87 -12.55 38.96 -21.75
C ARG A 87 -13.22 40.04 -20.88
N GLU A 88 -14.15 39.65 -20.01
CA GLU A 88 -14.88 40.59 -19.14
C GLU A 88 -14.09 41.07 -17.91
N THR A 89 -13.09 40.30 -17.45
CA THR A 89 -12.30 40.59 -16.24
C THR A 89 -10.87 41.03 -16.51
N GLY A 90 -10.38 40.88 -17.75
CA GLY A 90 -8.99 41.13 -18.10
C GLY A 90 -8.01 40.14 -17.46
N ALA A 91 -8.49 39.04 -16.88
CA ALA A 91 -7.66 38.04 -16.23
C ALA A 91 -6.86 37.23 -17.28
N PRO A 92 -5.54 37.05 -17.13
CA PRO A 92 -4.74 36.28 -18.09
C PRO A 92 -5.19 34.81 -18.17
N PHE A 93 -5.11 34.23 -19.38
CA PHE A 93 -5.33 32.81 -19.61
C PHE A 93 -4.17 31.99 -19.02
N GLY A 94 -4.36 31.49 -17.80
CA GLY A 94 -3.43 30.56 -17.15
C GLY A 94 -2.18 31.23 -16.59
N GLY A 95 -1.96 31.06 -15.28
CA GLY A 95 -0.70 31.41 -14.62
C GLY A 95 -0.81 32.59 -13.64
N ALA A 96 -0.43 32.31 -12.40
CA ALA A 96 -0.28 33.14 -11.20
C ALA A 96 -0.20 34.69 -11.38
N PRO A 97 -0.73 35.46 -10.41
CA PRO A 97 -0.60 36.92 -10.41
C PRO A 97 0.86 37.34 -10.23
N ALA A 98 1.31 38.25 -11.10
CA ALA A 98 2.58 38.95 -10.97
C ALA A 98 2.61 39.76 -9.66
N GLN A 99 3.63 39.53 -8.83
CA GLN A 99 3.92 40.38 -7.67
C GLN A 99 4.89 41.51 -8.06
N PRO A 100 4.81 42.69 -7.42
CA PRO A 100 5.80 43.75 -7.57
C PRO A 100 7.12 43.38 -6.90
N LEU A 101 8.22 43.83 -7.51
CA LEU A 101 9.59 43.67 -7.02
C LEU A 101 9.78 44.34 -5.64
N GLY A 102 10.16 43.54 -4.65
CA GLY A 102 10.74 43.96 -3.37
C GLY A 102 11.37 42.76 -2.66
N PRO A 103 12.61 42.85 -2.12
CA PRO A 103 13.30 41.71 -1.58
C PRO A 103 12.86 41.45 -0.13
N ALA A 104 11.98 40.48 0.06
CA ALA A 104 11.83 39.79 1.34
C ALA A 104 11.45 38.35 1.06
N SER A 105 12.18 37.41 1.65
CA SER A 105 11.85 35.99 1.68
C SER A 105 10.44 35.81 2.26
N VAL A 106 9.44 35.62 1.40
CA VAL A 106 8.07 35.27 1.82
C VAL A 106 7.90 33.77 1.66
N VAL A 107 8.17 33.05 2.75
CA VAL A 107 7.60 31.71 2.95
C VAL A 107 6.08 31.85 2.83
N LYS A 108 5.48 31.23 1.80
CA LYS A 108 4.01 31.12 1.72
C LYS A 108 3.54 30.20 2.85
N LEU A 109 3.06 30.79 3.93
CA LEU A 109 2.43 30.05 5.01
C LEU A 109 1.14 29.38 4.51
N PRO A 110 0.86 28.14 4.91
CA PRO A 110 -0.36 27.45 4.52
C PRO A 110 -1.60 28.23 4.97
N LYS A 111 -2.63 28.28 4.11
CA LYS A 111 -3.91 28.92 4.43
C LYS A 111 -4.54 28.20 5.62
N ILE A 112 -4.83 28.94 6.70
CA ILE A 112 -5.52 28.40 7.87
C ILE A 112 -6.99 28.16 7.48
N PRO A 113 -7.48 26.90 7.51
CA PRO A 113 -8.87 26.62 7.19
C PRO A 113 -9.80 27.18 8.27
N LEU A 114 -11.03 27.52 7.88
CA LEU A 114 -12.07 27.90 8.83
C LEU A 114 -12.29 26.79 9.86
N PRO A 115 -12.44 27.12 11.16
CA PRO A 115 -12.68 26.13 12.20
C PRO A 115 -14.00 25.39 11.93
N GLN A 116 -14.04 24.09 12.20
CA GLN A 116 -15.20 23.24 11.95
C GLN A 116 -15.72 22.68 13.26
N PHE A 117 -17.04 22.70 13.47
CA PHE A 117 -17.69 22.22 14.69
C PHE A 117 -18.87 21.31 14.39
N SER A 118 -18.83 20.10 14.96
CA SER A 118 -19.83 19.05 14.77
C SER A 118 -20.71 18.78 15.99
N GLY A 119 -20.50 19.50 17.10
CA GLY A 119 -21.28 19.35 18.34
C GLY A 119 -20.56 18.63 19.47
N ASP A 120 -19.27 18.34 19.33
CA ASP A 120 -18.45 17.79 20.41
C ASP A 120 -18.17 18.86 21.48
N LEU A 121 -18.74 18.68 22.67
CA LEU A 121 -18.61 19.62 23.80
C LEU A 121 -17.16 19.83 24.23
N THR A 122 -16.26 18.84 24.05
CA THR A 122 -14.85 18.97 24.42
C THR A 122 -14.10 19.93 23.50
N LEU A 123 -14.53 20.04 22.24
CA LEU A 123 -13.94 20.92 21.23
C LEU A 123 -14.56 22.32 21.23
N TRP A 124 -15.66 22.52 21.94
CA TRP A 124 -16.37 23.80 21.98
C TRP A 124 -15.47 24.97 22.45
N PRO A 125 -14.68 24.88 23.54
CA PRO A 125 -13.83 25.99 23.98
C PRO A 125 -12.82 26.44 22.91
N SER A 126 -12.19 25.47 22.23
CA SER A 126 -11.23 25.74 21.17
C SER A 126 -11.90 26.31 19.92
N PHE A 127 -13.05 25.74 19.53
CA PHE A 127 -13.81 26.21 18.38
C PHE A 127 -14.26 27.66 18.55
N ILE A 128 -14.92 27.99 19.67
CA ILE A 128 -15.48 29.32 19.87
C ILE A 128 -14.38 30.38 19.98
N ALA A 129 -13.23 30.04 20.59
CA ALA A 129 -12.07 30.93 20.64
C ALA A 129 -11.50 31.21 19.24
N LEU A 130 -11.31 30.17 18.42
CA LEU A 130 -10.81 30.31 17.05
C LEU A 130 -11.79 31.03 16.14
N PHE A 131 -13.08 30.70 16.22
CA PHE A 131 -14.11 31.37 15.44
C PHE A 131 -14.25 32.84 15.84
N ASN A 132 -14.12 33.15 17.13
CA ASN A 132 -14.18 34.53 17.60
C ASN A 132 -13.02 35.36 17.08
N ALA A 133 -11.80 34.83 17.19
CA ALA A 133 -10.60 35.49 16.71
C ALA A 133 -10.61 35.64 15.18
N ALA A 134 -11.05 34.62 14.44
CA ALA A 134 -10.99 34.61 12.98
C ALA A 134 -12.14 35.35 12.30
N ILE A 135 -13.34 35.41 12.91
CA ILE A 135 -14.57 35.86 12.25
C ILE A 135 -15.39 36.81 13.13
N HIS A 136 -15.83 36.39 14.32
CA HIS A 136 -16.77 37.18 15.14
C HIS A 136 -16.25 38.58 15.48
N ASN A 137 -14.97 38.67 15.85
CA ASN A 137 -14.31 39.91 16.25
C ASN A 137 -13.74 40.70 15.06
N GLN A 138 -13.84 40.18 13.84
CA GLN A 138 -13.35 40.86 12.64
C GLN A 138 -14.35 41.91 12.16
N GLN A 139 -13.84 42.94 11.50
CA GLN A 139 -14.61 44.05 10.93
C GLN A 139 -15.19 43.68 9.55
N ILE A 140 -15.99 42.62 9.50
CA ILE A 140 -16.75 42.15 8.33
C ILE A 140 -18.25 42.26 8.62
N SER A 141 -19.08 42.27 7.56
CA SER A 141 -20.54 42.45 7.71
C SER A 141 -21.20 41.29 8.47
N ALA A 142 -22.36 41.54 9.09
CA ALA A 142 -23.08 40.52 9.85
C ALA A 142 -23.51 39.34 8.96
N ILE A 143 -23.92 39.59 7.71
CA ILE A 143 -24.26 38.55 6.73
C ILE A 143 -23.05 37.69 6.36
N GLU A 144 -21.86 38.28 6.21
CA GLU A 144 -20.62 37.53 5.97
C GLU A 144 -20.27 36.67 7.18
N LYS A 145 -20.38 37.21 8.40
CA LYS A 145 -20.18 36.44 9.63
C LYS A 145 -21.16 35.28 9.72
N TYR A 146 -22.40 35.47 9.29
CA TYR A 146 -23.41 34.42 9.29
C TYR A 146 -23.11 33.33 8.26
N GLN A 147 -22.66 33.71 7.05
CA GLN A 147 -22.22 32.75 6.05
C GLN A 147 -21.05 31.90 6.56
N TYR A 148 -20.05 32.53 7.20
CA TYR A 148 -18.93 31.82 7.80
C TYR A 148 -19.35 30.95 8.98
N LEU A 149 -20.30 31.40 9.80
CA LEU A 149 -20.87 30.60 10.88
C LEU A 149 -21.52 29.32 10.33
N LEU A 150 -22.39 29.42 9.32
CA LEU A 150 -23.02 28.25 8.70
C LEU A 150 -22.01 27.30 8.05
N ALA A 151 -20.98 27.84 7.38
CA ALA A 151 -19.92 27.04 6.78
C ALA A 151 -19.02 26.33 7.80
N SER A 152 -18.95 26.87 9.03
CA SER A 152 -18.14 26.33 10.14
C SER A 152 -18.88 25.26 10.95
N LEU A 153 -20.18 25.05 10.72
CA LEU A 153 -21.00 24.12 11.50
C LEU A 153 -21.38 22.89 10.68
N LYS A 154 -21.44 21.74 11.35
CA LYS A 154 -21.89 20.46 10.78
C LYS A 154 -22.79 19.74 11.76
N GLY A 155 -23.73 18.93 11.26
CA GLY A 155 -24.56 18.06 12.09
C GLY A 155 -25.50 18.82 13.02
N GLU A 156 -25.50 18.45 14.30
CA GLU A 156 -26.42 18.98 15.31
C GLU A 156 -26.31 20.50 15.53
N PRO A 157 -25.11 21.11 15.65
CA PRO A 157 -24.97 22.57 15.72
C PRO A 157 -25.58 23.32 14.54
N LEU A 158 -25.43 22.80 13.32
CA LEU A 158 -26.04 23.41 12.14
C LEU A 158 -27.57 23.35 12.23
N ASN A 159 -28.13 22.28 12.80
CA ASN A 159 -29.58 22.16 12.98
C ASN A 159 -30.17 23.20 13.94
N VAL A 160 -29.38 23.70 14.90
CA VAL A 160 -29.80 24.74 15.85
C VAL A 160 -30.06 26.06 15.14
N VAL A 161 -29.26 26.38 14.13
CA VAL A 161 -29.28 27.70 13.47
C VAL A 161 -29.85 27.69 12.06
N LYS A 162 -29.90 26.54 11.37
CA LYS A 162 -30.35 26.45 9.96
C LYS A 162 -31.78 26.91 9.71
N ASN A 163 -32.62 26.93 10.75
CA ASN A 163 -34.02 27.34 10.64
C ASN A 163 -34.21 28.86 10.82
N LEU A 164 -33.15 29.59 11.16
CA LEU A 164 -33.18 31.05 11.26
C LEU A 164 -33.01 31.66 9.86
N PRO A 165 -33.76 32.71 9.51
CA PRO A 165 -33.62 33.40 8.22
C PRO A 165 -32.18 33.88 7.99
N PHE A 166 -31.65 33.75 6.78
CA PHE A 166 -30.33 34.25 6.42
C PHE A 166 -30.36 35.77 6.18
N SER A 167 -30.19 36.54 7.25
CA SER A 167 -30.19 38.01 7.26
C SER A 167 -29.29 38.56 8.38
N ASP A 168 -28.84 39.82 8.26
CA ASP A 168 -27.97 40.51 9.20
C ASP A 168 -28.50 40.48 10.64
N GLU A 169 -29.81 40.67 10.79
CA GLU A 169 -30.51 40.76 12.09
C GLU A 169 -30.45 39.44 12.89
N TYR A 170 -30.33 38.31 12.20
CA TYR A 170 -30.39 36.98 12.80
C TYR A 170 -29.01 36.39 13.12
N TYR A 171 -27.92 37.06 12.73
CA TYR A 171 -26.56 36.57 13.00
C TYR A 171 -26.30 36.43 14.51
N LEU A 172 -26.55 37.48 15.29
CA LEU A 172 -26.30 37.46 16.73
C LEU A 172 -27.18 36.42 17.43
N ILE A 173 -28.45 36.30 17.01
CA ILE A 173 -29.39 35.29 17.53
C ILE A 173 -28.86 33.87 17.27
N ALA A 174 -28.36 33.61 16.06
CA ALA A 174 -27.77 32.32 15.69
C ALA A 174 -26.50 32.02 16.51
N TYR A 175 -25.63 33.02 16.66
CA TYR A 175 -24.40 32.91 17.43
C TYR A 175 -24.68 32.64 18.92
N ASP A 176 -25.55 33.44 19.54
CA ASP A 176 -25.89 33.30 20.97
C ASP A 176 -26.60 31.97 21.25
N SER A 177 -27.48 31.51 20.36
CA SER A 177 -28.13 30.20 20.48
C SER A 177 -27.13 29.03 20.52
N LEU A 178 -26.03 29.13 19.77
CA LEU A 178 -24.94 28.15 19.83
C LEU A 178 -24.15 28.29 21.12
N VAL A 179 -23.83 29.52 21.52
CA VAL A 179 -23.14 29.78 22.78
C VAL A 179 -23.92 29.21 23.95
N ASP A 180 -25.20 29.49 24.08
CA ASP A 180 -26.03 29.01 25.18
C ASP A 180 -26.14 27.48 25.22
N ARG A 181 -26.28 26.84 24.05
CA ARG A 181 -26.40 25.40 23.96
C ARG A 181 -25.12 24.65 24.34
N TYR A 182 -23.96 25.15 23.90
CA TYR A 182 -22.68 24.45 24.05
C TYR A 182 -21.79 25.01 25.19
N ARG A 183 -22.10 26.18 25.76
CA ARG A 183 -21.48 26.72 26.98
C ARG A 183 -22.04 26.09 28.27
N ASN A 184 -22.47 24.83 28.22
CA ASN A 184 -22.97 24.14 29.39
C ASN A 184 -21.82 23.60 30.25
N LYS A 185 -21.32 24.43 31.17
CA LYS A 185 -20.24 24.08 32.10
C LYS A 185 -20.55 22.81 32.91
N ARG A 186 -21.82 22.56 33.24
CA ARG A 186 -22.22 21.36 33.99
C ARG A 186 -22.04 20.10 33.15
N ARG A 187 -22.56 20.07 31.92
CA ARG A 187 -22.43 18.88 31.04
C ARG A 187 -20.98 18.60 30.67
N LEU A 188 -20.16 19.64 30.52
CA LEU A 188 -18.73 19.49 30.26
C LEU A 188 -18.00 18.92 31.49
N ALA A 189 -18.33 19.41 32.69
CA ALA A 189 -17.79 18.85 33.93
C ALA A 189 -18.21 17.39 34.14
N ASP A 190 -19.49 17.07 33.90
CA ASP A 190 -20.02 15.69 33.96
C ASP A 190 -19.28 14.78 32.98
N HIS A 191 -19.02 15.26 31.76
CA HIS A 191 -18.24 14.51 30.76
C HIS A 191 -16.83 14.19 31.26
N HIS A 192 -16.07 15.18 31.70
CA HIS A 192 -14.70 14.97 32.19
C HIS A 192 -14.66 14.03 33.41
N LEU A 193 -15.61 14.16 34.33
CA LEU A 193 -15.70 13.29 35.50
C LEU A 193 -16.07 11.86 35.11
N ASN A 194 -17.04 11.67 34.22
CA ASN A 194 -17.42 10.34 33.72
C ASN A 194 -16.28 9.68 32.95
N SER A 195 -15.49 10.43 32.16
CA SER A 195 -14.30 9.90 31.50
C SER A 195 -13.27 9.33 32.46
N ILE A 196 -13.13 9.91 33.66
CA ILE A 196 -12.26 9.40 34.73
C ILE A 196 -12.87 8.13 35.36
N ILE A 197 -14.14 8.18 35.76
CA ILE A 197 -14.82 7.08 36.47
C ILE A 197 -14.96 5.83 35.58
N GLU A 198 -15.35 6.02 34.32
CA GLU A 198 -15.63 4.97 33.35
C GLU A 198 -14.39 4.53 32.57
N ALA A 199 -13.21 5.09 32.88
CA ALA A 199 -11.95 4.68 32.28
C ALA A 199 -11.81 3.15 32.33
N LYS A 200 -11.41 2.55 31.20
CA LYS A 200 -11.34 1.09 31.08
C LYS A 200 -10.16 0.55 31.89
N PRO A 201 -10.35 -0.52 32.69
CA PRO A 201 -9.24 -1.18 33.36
C PRO A 201 -8.20 -1.68 32.36
N LEU A 202 -6.93 -1.53 32.73
CA LEU A 202 -5.78 -1.92 31.94
C LEU A 202 -5.70 -3.44 31.86
N LYS A 203 -5.78 -3.97 30.63
CA LYS A 203 -5.74 -5.42 30.36
C LYS A 203 -4.33 -5.94 30.02
N ALA A 204 -3.46 -5.06 29.53
CA ALA A 204 -2.09 -5.38 29.14
C ALA A 204 -1.17 -4.26 29.65
N GLU A 205 -0.04 -4.64 30.25
CA GLU A 205 0.99 -3.72 30.76
C GLU A 205 1.90 -3.22 29.63
N THR A 206 1.33 -2.54 28.64
CA THR A 206 2.09 -1.88 27.57
C THR A 206 2.23 -0.39 27.85
N ALA A 207 3.34 0.21 27.40
CA ALA A 207 3.57 1.65 27.51
C ALA A 207 2.39 2.46 26.94
N GLU A 208 1.91 2.08 25.75
CA GLU A 208 0.84 2.79 25.07
C GLU A 208 -0.50 2.74 25.82
N ALA A 209 -0.86 1.58 26.38
CA ALA A 209 -2.09 1.43 27.13
C ALA A 209 -2.02 2.17 28.48
N LEU A 210 -0.84 2.20 29.11
CA LEU A 210 -0.61 2.92 30.35
C LEU A 210 -0.56 4.44 30.13
N HIS A 211 0.06 4.90 29.04
CA HIS A 211 0.01 6.30 28.59
C HIS A 211 -1.41 6.77 28.35
N HIS A 212 -2.20 6.03 27.57
CA HIS A 212 -3.60 6.40 27.33
C HIS A 212 -4.41 6.50 28.63
N LEU A 213 -4.19 5.59 29.58
CA LEU A 213 -4.86 5.65 30.88
C LEU A 213 -4.44 6.88 31.68
N LEU A 214 -3.14 7.19 31.72
CA LEU A 214 -2.61 8.39 32.37
C LEU A 214 -3.10 9.69 31.71
N ASP A 215 -3.11 9.76 30.39
CA ASP A 215 -3.62 10.90 29.63
C ASP A 215 -5.10 11.11 29.94
N THR A 216 -5.91 10.03 29.94
CA THR A 216 -7.33 10.11 30.32
C THR A 216 -7.51 10.73 31.71
N PHE A 217 -6.72 10.32 32.70
CA PHE A 217 -6.84 10.89 34.05
C PHE A 217 -6.30 12.33 34.12
N THR A 218 -5.13 12.60 33.53
CA THR A 218 -4.45 13.90 33.65
C THR A 218 -5.11 15.00 32.82
N GLU A 219 -5.57 14.71 31.61
CA GLU A 219 -6.28 15.67 30.75
C GLU A 219 -7.61 16.09 31.36
N ASN A 220 -8.42 15.12 31.81
CA ASN A 220 -9.73 15.40 32.39
C ASN A 220 -9.63 16.09 33.75
N THR A 221 -8.66 15.74 34.60
CA THR A 221 -8.41 16.47 35.86
C THR A 221 -7.93 17.90 35.60
N ARG A 222 -7.01 18.12 34.65
CA ARG A 222 -6.59 19.48 34.25
C ARG A 222 -7.74 20.31 33.69
N ALA A 223 -8.60 19.72 32.86
CA ALA A 223 -9.78 20.39 32.31
C ALA A 223 -10.73 20.86 33.44
N LEU A 224 -10.99 19.99 34.42
CA LEU A 224 -11.78 20.33 35.61
C LEU A 224 -11.11 21.43 36.46
N ALA A 225 -9.78 21.39 36.62
CA ALA A 225 -9.03 22.44 37.31
C ALA A 225 -9.12 23.80 36.61
N LEU A 226 -9.03 23.83 35.28
CA LEU A 226 -9.21 25.05 34.47
C LEU A 226 -10.63 25.61 34.60
N MET A 227 -11.62 24.75 34.80
CA MET A 227 -13.00 25.11 35.12
C MET A 227 -13.21 25.56 36.58
N LYS A 228 -12.13 25.67 37.37
CA LYS A 228 -12.09 26.11 38.78
C LYS A 228 -12.69 25.10 39.77
N PHE A 229 -12.73 23.81 39.43
CA PHE A 229 -13.02 22.76 40.42
C PHE A 229 -11.77 22.48 41.28
N PRO A 230 -11.95 22.14 42.57
CA PRO A 230 -10.85 21.94 43.52
C PRO A 230 -10.22 20.54 43.37
N THR A 231 -9.66 20.23 42.20
CA THR A 231 -9.10 18.91 41.88
C THR A 231 -7.96 18.51 42.81
N ASP A 232 -7.23 19.48 43.36
CA ASP A 232 -6.12 19.25 44.30
C ASP A 232 -6.60 18.65 45.63
N SER A 233 -7.87 18.85 45.98
CA SER A 233 -8.48 18.26 47.18
C SER A 233 -9.02 16.84 46.95
N TRP A 234 -8.93 16.30 45.73
CA TRP A 234 -9.48 14.99 45.36
C TRP A 234 -8.43 13.87 45.35
N ASP A 235 -7.26 14.13 45.94
CA ASP A 235 -6.07 13.27 45.89
C ASP A 235 -6.39 11.78 46.15
N PHE A 236 -7.05 11.46 47.27
CA PHE A 236 -7.39 10.08 47.62
C PHE A 236 -8.44 9.45 46.68
N ILE A 237 -9.42 10.25 46.21
CA ILE A 237 -10.48 9.76 45.32
C ILE A 237 -9.88 9.41 43.95
N LEU A 238 -9.05 10.29 43.41
CA LEU A 238 -8.36 10.09 42.13
C LEU A 238 -7.36 8.94 42.20
N LEU A 239 -6.64 8.81 43.32
CA LEU A 239 -5.77 7.67 43.61
C LEU A 239 -6.58 6.36 43.54
N LYS A 240 -7.70 6.27 44.28
CA LYS A 240 -8.51 5.05 44.33
C LYS A 240 -9.05 4.68 42.96
N PHE A 241 -9.58 5.64 42.22
CA PHE A 241 -10.09 5.39 40.87
C PHE A 241 -9.00 4.90 39.93
N LEU A 242 -7.80 5.49 39.97
CA LEU A 242 -6.70 5.05 39.11
C LEU A 242 -6.20 3.65 39.51
N LEU A 243 -6.04 3.36 40.81
CA LEU A 243 -5.64 2.03 41.30
C LEU A 243 -6.61 0.94 40.82
N ASP A 244 -7.92 1.19 40.83
CA ASP A 244 -8.93 0.23 40.37
C ASP A 244 -8.83 -0.09 38.89
N LYS A 245 -8.16 0.74 38.10
CA LYS A 245 -7.90 0.49 36.68
C LYS A 245 -6.60 -0.26 36.44
N LEU A 246 -5.77 -0.51 37.45
CA LEU A 246 -4.47 -1.17 37.30
C LEU A 246 -4.53 -2.69 37.56
N PRO A 247 -3.73 -3.48 36.82
CA PRO A 247 -3.58 -4.90 37.09
C PRO A 247 -2.89 -5.11 38.44
N ARG A 248 -3.11 -6.30 39.02
CA ARG A 248 -2.60 -6.67 40.35
C ARG A 248 -1.07 -6.50 40.45
N SER A 249 -0.35 -6.91 39.43
CA SER A 249 1.11 -6.78 39.28
C SER A 249 1.62 -5.34 39.44
N LEU A 250 0.99 -4.36 38.78
CA LEU A 250 1.37 -2.95 38.91
C LEU A 250 1.00 -2.37 40.27
N ARG A 251 -0.15 -2.78 40.83
CA ARG A 251 -0.52 -2.40 42.19
C ARG A 251 0.49 -2.92 43.21
N GLU A 252 0.88 -4.19 43.13
CA GLU A 252 1.89 -4.78 44.02
C GLU A 252 3.24 -4.04 43.95
N LYS A 253 3.69 -3.66 42.74
CA LYS A 253 4.91 -2.85 42.57
C LYS A 253 4.78 -1.46 43.19
N PHE A 254 3.64 -0.80 43.01
CA PHE A 254 3.39 0.53 43.59
C PHE A 254 3.34 0.49 45.12
N GLU A 255 2.59 -0.45 45.70
CA GLU A 255 2.48 -0.65 47.15
C GLU A 255 3.84 -1.00 47.77
N SER A 256 4.64 -1.83 47.10
CA SER A 256 6.00 -2.16 47.53
C SER A 256 6.93 -0.94 47.54
N ALA A 257 6.85 -0.09 46.50
CA ALA A 257 7.66 1.12 46.38
C ALA A 257 7.29 2.20 47.42
N HIS A 258 6.03 2.26 47.86
CA HIS A 258 5.51 3.28 48.78
C HIS A 258 5.16 2.72 50.17
N ARG A 259 5.72 1.56 50.55
CA ARG A 259 5.44 0.84 51.81
C ARG A 259 5.63 1.65 53.11
N ALA A 260 6.38 2.76 53.04
CA ALA A 260 6.71 3.61 54.19
C ALA A 260 5.70 4.75 54.37
N GLU A 261 4.79 4.95 53.41
CA GLU A 261 3.77 5.99 53.46
C GLU A 261 2.47 5.41 53.99
N GLU A 262 1.80 6.15 54.86
CA GLU A 262 0.53 5.73 55.44
C GLU A 262 -0.60 5.75 54.38
N ILE A 263 -0.65 6.81 53.57
CA ILE A 263 -1.57 6.94 52.43
C ILE A 263 -0.82 7.63 51.28
N PRO A 264 -0.49 6.90 50.19
CA PRO A 264 0.11 7.49 49.00
C PRO A 264 -0.83 8.51 48.33
N ARG A 265 -0.28 9.51 47.64
CA ARG A 265 -1.02 10.55 46.92
C ARG A 265 -1.21 10.20 45.45
N TYR A 266 -2.21 10.80 44.82
CA TYR A 266 -2.46 10.61 43.38
C TYR A 266 -1.28 11.08 42.52
N THR A 267 -0.59 12.15 42.94
CA THR A 267 0.63 12.63 42.27
C THR A 267 1.78 11.62 42.31
N GLN A 268 1.88 10.81 43.36
CA GLN A 268 2.92 9.77 43.47
C GLN A 268 2.59 8.58 42.57
N LEU A 269 1.32 8.18 42.50
CA LEU A 269 0.89 7.11 41.59
C LEU A 269 1.08 7.52 40.12
N THR A 270 0.67 8.73 39.74
CA THR A 270 0.85 9.22 38.36
C THR A 270 2.33 9.33 37.99
N LYS A 271 3.19 9.80 38.91
CA LYS A 271 4.65 9.82 38.72
C LYS A 271 5.23 8.42 38.56
N PHE A 272 4.89 7.49 39.46
CA PHE A 272 5.34 6.10 39.40
C PHE A 272 4.96 5.43 38.07
N LEU A 273 3.71 5.62 37.62
CA LEU A 273 3.25 5.04 36.36
C LEU A 273 3.90 5.70 35.14
N ALA A 274 4.17 7.01 35.18
CA ALA A 274 4.89 7.70 34.11
C ALA A 274 6.35 7.24 34.01
N GLU A 275 7.03 7.03 35.14
CA GLU A 275 8.38 6.43 35.18
C GLU A 275 8.33 4.97 34.68
N HIS A 276 7.30 4.22 35.05
CA HIS A 276 7.10 2.86 34.55
C HIS A 276 6.84 2.83 33.03
N CYS A 277 6.07 3.78 32.50
CA CYS A 277 5.92 3.99 31.05
C CYS A 277 7.28 4.23 30.39
N GLN A 278 8.07 5.17 30.90
CA GLN A 278 9.40 5.48 30.34
C GLN A 278 10.32 4.25 30.34
N VAL A 279 10.27 3.43 31.39
CA VAL A 279 11.00 2.15 31.42
C VAL A 279 10.45 1.20 30.35
N LEU A 280 9.12 1.06 30.23
CA LEU A 280 8.50 0.24 29.20
C LEU A 280 8.82 0.72 27.79
N GLU A 281 8.96 2.03 27.55
CA GLU A 281 9.36 2.63 26.27
C GLU A 281 10.87 2.55 26.02
N ALA A 282 11.70 2.64 27.06
CA ALA A 282 13.13 2.42 26.93
C ALA A 282 13.45 0.95 26.60
N VAL A 283 12.62 0.03 27.11
CA VAL A 283 12.71 -1.41 26.84
C VAL A 283 11.99 -1.77 25.53
N ALA A 284 10.90 -1.08 25.19
CA ALA A 284 10.19 -1.20 23.93
C ALA A 284 10.70 -0.16 22.94
N GLY A 285 11.70 -0.54 22.13
CA GLY A 285 12.12 0.27 20.98
C GLY A 285 10.92 0.79 20.14
N PRO A 286 11.11 1.89 19.39
CA PRO A 286 10.04 2.83 18.99
C PRO A 286 8.78 2.12 18.45
N SER A 287 7.67 2.31 19.17
CA SER A 287 6.40 1.62 18.94
C SER A 287 5.54 2.31 17.88
N SER A 288 4.94 1.53 16.97
CA SER A 288 3.84 1.95 16.09
C SER A 288 2.61 1.08 16.32
N LYS A 289 1.47 1.75 16.47
CA LYS A 289 0.09 1.24 16.62
C LYS A 289 -0.25 0.04 15.73
N THR A 290 -0.99 -0.88 16.32
CA THR A 290 -1.44 -2.17 15.76
C THR A 290 -2.26 -2.09 14.47
N LYS A 291 -1.67 -2.57 13.37
CA LYS A 291 -2.31 -3.40 12.33
C LYS A 291 -1.29 -4.46 11.88
N SER A 292 -1.61 -5.75 12.07
CA SER A 292 -0.84 -6.95 11.66
C SER A 292 0.69 -6.82 11.80
N THR A 293 1.24 -7.30 12.92
CA THR A 293 2.68 -7.24 13.21
C THR A 293 3.52 -7.83 12.08
N PRO A 294 4.38 -7.01 11.44
CA PRO A 294 5.45 -7.52 10.63
C PRO A 294 6.60 -7.94 11.54
N VAL A 295 7.15 -9.14 11.36
CA VAL A 295 8.29 -9.64 12.15
C VAL A 295 9.54 -9.43 11.33
N SER A 296 10.48 -8.56 11.71
CA SER A 296 11.66 -8.36 10.88
C SER A 296 12.70 -9.49 11.06
N SER A 297 13.09 -10.17 10.00
CA SER A 297 14.27 -11.02 9.95
C SER A 297 15.06 -10.83 8.66
N PHE A 298 16.38 -10.82 8.81
CA PHE A 298 17.34 -10.48 7.77
C PHE A 298 17.53 -11.60 6.73
N VAL A 299 16.87 -12.75 6.93
CA VAL A 299 17.16 -13.97 6.17
C VAL A 299 15.90 -14.82 5.96
N THR A 300 14.99 -14.41 5.06
CA THR A 300 13.90 -15.29 4.58
C THR A 300 13.58 -15.05 3.10
N ASN A 301 13.43 -16.13 2.33
CA ASN A 301 13.00 -16.10 0.92
C ASN A 301 11.57 -16.65 0.75
N ALA A 302 10.81 -16.02 -0.14
CA ALA A 302 9.47 -16.44 -0.59
C ALA A 302 9.47 -17.78 -1.35
N ALA A 303 8.38 -18.54 -1.22
CA ALA A 303 8.15 -19.74 -2.02
C ALA A 303 7.62 -19.37 -3.42
N GLY A 304 8.34 -19.78 -4.46
CA GLY A 304 7.97 -19.56 -5.86
C GLY A 304 6.74 -20.37 -6.32
N CYS A 305 6.23 -19.99 -7.47
CA CYS A 305 5.11 -20.61 -8.18
C CYS A 305 5.38 -22.10 -8.42
N PRO A 306 4.49 -23.03 -8.03
CA PRO A 306 4.70 -24.46 -8.21
C PRO A 306 4.71 -24.92 -9.68
N VAL A 307 4.34 -24.05 -10.62
CA VAL A 307 4.32 -24.37 -12.07
C VAL A 307 5.65 -24.02 -12.73
N CYS A 308 6.19 -22.81 -12.49
CA CYS A 308 7.39 -22.31 -13.17
C CYS A 308 8.54 -21.93 -12.23
N LYS A 309 8.37 -22.12 -10.91
CA LYS A 309 9.32 -21.81 -9.83
C LYS A 309 9.63 -20.31 -9.63
N GLU A 310 9.09 -19.42 -10.44
CA GLU A 310 9.20 -17.96 -10.32
C GLU A 310 8.28 -17.34 -9.25
N ALA A 311 8.59 -16.15 -8.73
CA ALA A 311 7.88 -15.53 -7.61
C ALA A 311 6.52 -14.89 -7.99
N HIS A 312 5.48 -15.70 -8.19
CA HIS A 312 4.10 -15.22 -8.40
C HIS A 312 3.03 -16.26 -8.01
N TYR A 313 1.77 -15.85 -7.96
CA TYR A 313 0.63 -16.75 -7.77
C TYR A 313 0.37 -17.59 -9.04
N VAL A 314 -0.06 -18.84 -8.87
CA VAL A 314 -0.37 -19.75 -10.00
C VAL A 314 -1.39 -19.14 -10.99
N SER A 315 -2.34 -18.35 -10.50
CA SER A 315 -3.31 -17.63 -11.33
C SER A 315 -2.70 -16.56 -12.25
N LYS A 316 -1.46 -16.12 -11.97
CA LYS A 316 -0.67 -15.17 -12.77
C LYS A 316 0.52 -15.84 -13.47
N CYS A 317 0.60 -17.18 -13.42
CA CYS A 317 1.70 -17.90 -14.04
C CYS A 317 1.49 -18.03 -15.54
N SER A 318 2.39 -17.48 -16.35
CA SER A 318 2.32 -17.55 -17.81
C SER A 318 2.27 -19.00 -18.32
N GLN A 319 3.08 -19.90 -17.74
CA GLN A 319 3.05 -21.32 -18.09
C GLN A 319 1.72 -22.01 -17.72
N PHE A 320 1.09 -21.60 -16.60
CA PHE A 320 -0.23 -22.13 -16.21
C PHE A 320 -1.36 -21.57 -17.08
N LEU A 321 -1.26 -20.30 -17.48
CA LEU A 321 -2.24 -19.64 -18.35
C LEU A 321 -2.14 -20.13 -19.81
N LYS A 322 -1.00 -20.65 -20.26
CA LYS A 322 -0.88 -21.30 -21.57
C LYS A 322 -1.60 -22.65 -21.67
N LEU A 323 -1.88 -23.31 -20.54
CA LEU A 323 -2.63 -24.58 -20.52
C LEU A 323 -4.11 -24.35 -20.81
N SER A 324 -4.77 -25.31 -21.45
CA SER A 324 -6.23 -25.33 -21.59
C SER A 324 -6.92 -25.47 -20.22
N PRO A 325 -8.18 -25.05 -20.05
CA PRO A 325 -8.88 -25.17 -18.75
C PRO A 325 -8.89 -26.59 -18.15
N ARG A 326 -8.98 -27.62 -18.99
CA ARG A 326 -8.94 -29.04 -18.57
C ARG A 326 -7.55 -29.44 -18.07
N GLU A 327 -6.50 -29.01 -18.78
CA GLU A 327 -5.10 -29.21 -18.36
C GLU A 327 -4.77 -28.42 -17.10
N ARG A 328 -5.27 -27.18 -16.96
CA ARG A 328 -5.13 -26.39 -15.72
C ARG A 328 -5.77 -27.10 -14.53
N GLN A 329 -6.94 -27.71 -14.72
CA GLN A 329 -7.63 -28.45 -13.65
C GLN A 329 -6.84 -29.71 -13.27
N ALA A 330 -6.34 -30.46 -14.26
CA ALA A 330 -5.47 -31.62 -14.03
C ALA A 330 -4.17 -31.22 -13.33
N LYS A 331 -3.51 -30.15 -13.80
CA LYS A 331 -2.26 -29.63 -13.23
C LYS A 331 -2.47 -29.08 -11.81
N ALA A 332 -3.60 -28.44 -11.54
CA ALA A 332 -3.95 -28.00 -10.19
C ALA A 332 -4.18 -29.19 -9.24
N ARG A 333 -4.75 -30.31 -9.71
CA ARG A 333 -4.88 -31.54 -8.91
C ARG A 333 -3.52 -32.20 -8.66
N ASP A 334 -2.70 -32.33 -9.69
CA ASP A 334 -1.33 -32.88 -9.64
C ASP A 334 -0.46 -32.12 -8.61
N LEU A 335 -0.49 -30.79 -8.69
CA LEU A 335 0.23 -29.89 -7.77
C LEU A 335 -0.46 -29.69 -6.41
N ARG A 336 -1.54 -30.43 -6.12
CA ARG A 336 -2.33 -30.38 -4.87
C ARG A 336 -2.75 -28.96 -4.49
N LEU A 337 -3.18 -28.18 -5.48
CA LEU A 337 -3.74 -26.84 -5.30
C LEU A 337 -5.24 -26.93 -5.02
N CYS A 338 -5.73 -26.02 -4.19
CA CYS A 338 -7.15 -25.83 -3.99
C CYS A 338 -7.81 -25.41 -5.30
N LEU A 339 -8.77 -26.19 -5.80
CA LEU A 339 -9.46 -25.91 -7.06
C LEU A 339 -10.34 -24.66 -7.00
N ASN A 340 -10.61 -24.08 -5.82
CA ASN A 340 -11.34 -22.82 -5.70
C ASN A 340 -10.43 -21.58 -5.73
N CYS A 341 -9.23 -21.65 -5.18
CA CYS A 341 -8.36 -20.46 -5.03
C CYS A 341 -6.95 -20.62 -5.63
N LEU A 342 -6.63 -21.78 -6.22
CA LEU A 342 -5.33 -22.15 -6.79
C LEU A 342 -4.14 -22.03 -5.83
N ARG A 343 -4.38 -22.11 -4.52
CA ARG A 343 -3.34 -22.08 -3.48
C ARG A 343 -3.07 -23.47 -2.92
N SER A 344 -1.83 -23.73 -2.53
CA SER A 344 -1.42 -24.95 -1.85
C SER A 344 -1.79 -24.91 -0.36
N GLY A 345 -1.95 -26.10 0.24
CA GLY A 345 -2.10 -26.27 1.69
C GLY A 345 -3.54 -26.44 2.21
N HIS A 346 -4.55 -26.45 1.34
CA HIS A 346 -5.94 -26.81 1.69
C HIS A 346 -6.71 -27.34 0.47
N GLY A 347 -7.79 -28.08 0.70
CA GLY A 347 -8.71 -28.57 -0.34
C GLY A 347 -9.91 -27.64 -0.58
N MET A 348 -10.74 -27.95 -1.58
CA MET A 348 -11.91 -27.13 -1.96
C MET A 348 -12.93 -26.98 -0.81
N LYS A 349 -13.14 -28.02 0.00
CA LYS A 349 -14.10 -28.03 1.12
C LYS A 349 -13.69 -27.09 2.26
N ASP A 350 -12.39 -27.01 2.54
CA ASP A 350 -11.82 -26.19 3.62
C ASP A 350 -11.30 -24.83 3.12
N CYS A 351 -11.72 -24.43 1.92
CA CYS A 351 -11.27 -23.19 1.31
C CYS A 351 -11.89 -21.98 2.03
N PRO A 352 -11.08 -21.07 2.61
CA PRO A 352 -11.58 -19.86 3.27
C PRO A 352 -12.11 -18.83 2.27
N SER A 353 -11.88 -19.04 0.96
CA SER A 353 -12.38 -18.17 -0.08
C SER A 353 -13.88 -18.39 -0.28
N ALA A 354 -14.67 -17.34 0.01
CA ALA A 354 -16.10 -17.28 -0.33
C ALA A 354 -16.33 -17.04 -1.84
N TRP A 355 -15.25 -16.87 -2.61
CA TRP A 355 -15.30 -16.60 -4.04
C TRP A 355 -15.81 -17.84 -4.80
N ALA A 356 -16.64 -17.58 -5.80
CA ALA A 356 -17.24 -18.58 -6.70
C ALA A 356 -16.94 -18.22 -8.16
N CYS A 357 -16.99 -19.22 -9.04
CA CYS A 357 -16.74 -19.04 -10.47
C CYS A 357 -17.67 -17.97 -11.05
N ARG A 358 -17.09 -16.95 -11.70
CA ARG A 358 -17.87 -15.88 -12.35
C ARG A 358 -18.72 -16.34 -13.54
N SER A 359 -18.42 -17.52 -14.10
CA SER A 359 -19.13 -18.05 -15.26
C SER A 359 -20.30 -18.95 -14.91
N CYS A 360 -20.26 -19.67 -13.78
CA CYS A 360 -21.29 -20.66 -13.42
C CYS A 360 -21.73 -20.64 -11.95
N GLY A 361 -21.19 -19.73 -11.14
CA GLY A 361 -21.59 -19.54 -9.74
C GLY A 361 -21.20 -20.64 -8.75
N THR A 362 -20.52 -21.71 -9.20
CA THR A 362 -20.10 -22.83 -8.33
C THR A 362 -18.68 -22.64 -7.75
N LYS A 363 -18.33 -23.42 -6.72
CA LYS A 363 -17.05 -23.29 -5.98
C LYS A 363 -15.84 -23.87 -6.73
N HIS A 364 -15.37 -23.18 -7.77
CA HIS A 364 -14.07 -23.42 -8.40
C HIS A 364 -13.51 -22.14 -9.03
N HIS A 365 -12.18 -22.06 -9.17
CA HIS A 365 -11.47 -20.92 -9.76
C HIS A 365 -11.87 -20.70 -11.23
N THR A 366 -12.14 -19.46 -11.66
CA THR A 366 -12.66 -19.16 -13.02
C THR A 366 -11.71 -19.66 -14.11
N LEU A 367 -10.40 -19.61 -13.87
CA LEU A 367 -9.39 -20.16 -14.80
C LEU A 367 -9.49 -21.67 -15.04
N LEU A 368 -10.20 -22.41 -14.18
CA LEU A 368 -10.45 -23.85 -14.29
C LEU A 368 -11.83 -24.17 -14.86
N HIS A 369 -12.63 -23.16 -15.19
CA HIS A 369 -13.97 -23.35 -15.72
C HIS A 369 -13.89 -23.80 -17.18
N TYR A 370 -14.61 -24.87 -17.49
CA TYR A 370 -14.91 -25.31 -18.85
C TYR A 370 -16.36 -25.84 -18.85
N GLU A 371 -17.08 -25.58 -19.94
CA GLU A 371 -18.42 -26.12 -20.13
C GLU A 371 -18.36 -27.64 -20.25
N GLN A 372 -19.04 -28.33 -19.35
CA GLN A 372 -19.29 -29.77 -19.48
C GLN A 372 -20.65 -29.95 -20.13
N SER A 373 -20.66 -30.24 -21.43
CA SER A 373 -21.77 -30.93 -22.06
C SER A 373 -22.06 -32.21 -21.27
N SER A 374 -23.30 -32.37 -20.85
CA SER A 374 -23.78 -33.47 -20.00
C SER A 374 -23.48 -34.87 -20.56
N ASN A 375 -23.09 -35.77 -19.64
CA ASN A 375 -23.20 -37.24 -19.64
C ASN A 375 -22.47 -38.07 -20.72
N THR A 376 -21.42 -38.81 -20.33
CA THR A 376 -21.46 -40.28 -20.07
C THR A 376 -20.06 -40.83 -19.72
N THR A 377 -20.00 -41.72 -18.72
CA THR A 377 -18.88 -42.63 -18.37
C THR A 377 -18.78 -43.79 -19.38
N PRO A 378 -17.59 -44.41 -19.63
CA PRO A 378 -16.97 -45.39 -18.71
C PRO A 378 -15.42 -45.42 -18.61
N LYS A 379 -14.96 -46.28 -17.70
CA LYS A 379 -13.63 -46.60 -17.11
C LYS A 379 -12.84 -47.64 -18.00
N PRO A 380 -11.69 -48.23 -17.57
CA PRO A 380 -10.27 -47.83 -17.75
C PRO A 380 -9.38 -48.84 -18.56
N GLU A 381 -8.06 -48.54 -18.58
CA GLU A 381 -6.88 -49.45 -18.63
C GLU A 381 -6.18 -49.75 -20.01
N PRO A 382 -4.92 -50.24 -20.04
CA PRO A 382 -3.63 -49.50 -19.99
C PRO A 382 -2.70 -49.89 -21.18
N ILE A 383 -1.40 -49.54 -21.18
CA ILE A 383 -0.23 -50.37 -21.60
C ILE A 383 1.07 -49.52 -21.65
N SER A 384 2.13 -50.10 -21.07
CA SER A 384 3.55 -49.70 -21.04
C SER A 384 4.27 -49.82 -22.39
N ALA A 385 5.35 -49.05 -22.59
CA ALA A 385 6.70 -49.59 -22.86
C ALA A 385 7.75 -48.47 -23.09
N THR A 386 8.76 -48.42 -22.23
CA THR A 386 10.18 -48.04 -22.53
C THR A 386 10.87 -49.21 -23.29
N PRO A 387 12.08 -49.10 -23.92
CA PRO A 387 13.29 -48.42 -23.39
C PRO A 387 14.35 -47.82 -24.37
N ALA A 388 15.26 -47.05 -23.75
CA ALA A 388 16.72 -46.92 -23.99
C ALA A 388 17.31 -45.99 -25.10
N GLU A 389 18.09 -45.00 -24.60
CA GLU A 389 19.29 -44.31 -25.14
C GLU A 389 20.45 -45.28 -25.51
N PRO A 390 21.65 -44.88 -26.06
CA PRO A 390 22.33 -43.57 -26.13
C PRO A 390 22.88 -43.23 -27.55
N ASP A 391 23.47 -42.06 -27.92
CA ASP A 391 24.70 -41.44 -27.44
C ASP A 391 24.94 -40.04 -28.09
N ALA A 392 25.51 -39.13 -27.28
CA ALA A 392 26.66 -38.24 -27.54
C ALA A 392 26.63 -36.95 -28.45
N VAL A 393 26.95 -35.82 -27.77
CA VAL A 393 27.77 -34.59 -28.14
C VAL A 393 27.11 -33.50 -29.03
N PRO A 394 27.45 -32.16 -28.98
CA PRO A 394 28.31 -31.34 -28.09
C PRO A 394 27.61 -30.12 -27.42
N ALA A 395 28.35 -29.44 -26.54
CA ALA A 395 28.09 -28.09 -26.03
C ALA A 395 28.16 -26.98 -27.10
N PRO A 396 27.59 -25.80 -26.83
CA PRO A 396 28.19 -24.55 -27.27
C PRO A 396 28.46 -23.57 -26.12
N GLN A 397 29.53 -22.83 -26.31
CA GLN A 397 30.10 -21.82 -25.44
C GLN A 397 29.28 -20.52 -25.43
N SER A 398 29.55 -19.74 -24.39
CA SER A 398 29.11 -18.40 -24.04
C SER A 398 29.06 -17.37 -25.18
N GLU A 399 28.07 -16.49 -25.13
CA GLU A 399 28.24 -15.08 -25.46
C GLU A 399 27.77 -14.20 -24.28
N ASP A 400 28.65 -13.29 -23.89
CA ASP A 400 28.52 -12.31 -22.82
C ASP A 400 27.50 -11.21 -23.15
N ALA A 401 26.73 -10.79 -22.15
CA ALA A 401 26.04 -9.50 -22.11
C ALA A 401 26.30 -8.84 -20.75
N PRO A 402 26.42 -7.51 -20.68
CA PRO A 402 27.42 -6.85 -19.85
C PRO A 402 27.12 -7.01 -18.37
N ILE A 403 28.06 -7.70 -17.74
CA ILE A 403 28.31 -7.71 -16.33
C ILE A 403 28.76 -6.30 -15.90
N VAL A 404 27.93 -5.54 -15.18
CA VAL A 404 28.45 -4.61 -14.17
C VAL A 404 28.54 -5.38 -12.86
N THR A 405 29.46 -6.33 -12.83
CA THR A 405 30.07 -6.79 -11.59
C THR A 405 31.23 -5.84 -11.38
N MET A 406 31.18 -5.05 -10.31
CA MET A 406 32.43 -4.64 -9.68
C MET A 406 33.04 -5.91 -9.08
N THR A 407 33.79 -6.65 -9.89
CA THR A 407 34.57 -7.80 -9.45
C THR A 407 35.75 -7.26 -8.66
N SER A 408 35.63 -7.29 -7.34
CA SER A 408 36.79 -7.41 -6.47
C SER A 408 36.93 -8.88 -6.08
N ARG A 409 38.06 -9.50 -6.45
CA ARG A 409 38.47 -10.89 -6.18
C ARG A 409 38.76 -11.14 -4.68
N ALA A 410 37.80 -10.84 -3.80
CA ALA A 410 37.91 -11.18 -2.38
C ALA A 410 36.60 -11.81 -1.88
N ASN A 411 36.46 -13.12 -2.06
CA ASN A 411 35.38 -13.90 -1.43
C ASN A 411 35.69 -14.02 0.07
N ARG A 412 35.30 -13.01 0.86
CA ARG A 412 35.38 -13.07 2.32
C ARG A 412 34.26 -13.98 2.82
N ILE A 413 34.59 -15.21 3.20
CA ILE A 413 33.63 -16.11 3.84
C ILE A 413 33.50 -15.70 5.31
N VAL A 414 32.25 -15.50 5.75
CA VAL A 414 31.93 -15.14 7.13
C VAL A 414 31.14 -16.29 7.75
N LEU A 415 31.64 -16.81 8.87
CA LEU A 415 30.90 -17.75 9.69
C LEU A 415 29.83 -17.00 10.48
N LEU A 416 28.61 -17.51 10.38
CA LEU A 416 27.49 -17.10 11.22
C LEU A 416 27.34 -18.09 12.38
N SER A 417 26.70 -17.62 13.44
CA SER A 417 26.55 -18.31 14.72
C SER A 417 25.63 -19.53 14.64
N THR A 418 26.07 -20.60 13.96
CA THR A 418 25.31 -21.85 13.80
C THR A 418 25.57 -22.83 14.94
N VAL A 419 24.57 -23.66 15.21
CA VAL A 419 24.55 -24.64 16.31
C VAL A 419 23.87 -25.94 15.87
N ARG A 420 24.36 -27.08 16.33
CA ARG A 420 23.70 -28.39 16.26
C ARG A 420 23.05 -28.71 17.59
N ALA A 421 21.73 -28.87 17.57
CA ALA A 421 20.92 -29.14 18.76
C ALA A 421 19.90 -30.26 18.47
N GLU A 422 19.09 -30.59 19.48
CA GLU A 422 17.97 -31.51 19.34
C GLU A 422 16.65 -30.78 19.59
N ALA A 423 15.64 -31.06 18.77
CA ALA A 423 14.25 -30.68 19.04
C ALA A 423 13.48 -31.91 19.54
N ILE A 424 12.57 -31.72 20.48
CA ILE A 424 11.73 -32.79 21.02
C ILE A 424 10.45 -32.86 20.20
N ASP A 425 10.19 -33.96 19.51
CA ASP A 425 9.00 -34.15 18.69
C ASP A 425 7.70 -34.26 19.53
N ALA A 426 6.55 -34.27 18.87
CA ALA A 426 5.25 -34.38 19.52
C ALA A 426 5.01 -35.72 20.26
N ARG A 427 5.88 -36.72 20.09
CA ARG A 427 5.87 -38.01 20.79
C ARG A 427 6.90 -38.06 21.93
N GLY A 428 7.67 -36.98 22.14
CA GLY A 428 8.70 -36.88 23.17
C GLY A 428 10.10 -37.35 22.74
N ASN A 429 10.30 -37.73 21.47
CA ASN A 429 11.61 -38.17 20.97
C ASN A 429 12.46 -36.99 20.50
N ALA A 430 13.75 -37.04 20.80
CA ALA A 430 14.70 -36.04 20.32
C ALA A 430 15.13 -36.33 18.87
N PHE A 431 15.20 -35.29 18.04
CA PHE A 431 15.76 -35.38 16.68
C PHE A 431 16.69 -34.20 16.40
N PRO A 432 17.74 -34.41 15.57
CA PRO A 432 18.73 -33.37 15.31
C PRO A 432 18.16 -32.23 14.45
N VAL A 433 18.54 -31.01 14.81
CA VAL A 433 18.22 -29.76 14.12
C VAL A 433 19.46 -28.87 14.04
N ARG A 434 19.55 -28.04 12.99
CA ARG A 434 20.54 -26.97 12.91
C ARG A 434 19.91 -25.62 13.20
N ILE A 435 20.49 -24.88 14.14
CA ILE A 435 19.98 -23.60 14.64
C ILE A 435 20.91 -22.47 14.23
N LEU A 436 20.35 -21.33 13.80
CA LEU A 436 21.08 -20.07 13.64
C LEU A 436 20.75 -19.15 14.82
N LEU A 437 21.77 -18.67 15.53
CA LEU A 437 21.62 -17.67 16.58
C LEU A 437 21.73 -16.27 15.97
N ASP A 438 20.66 -15.49 16.01
CA ASP A 438 20.60 -14.18 15.38
C ASP A 438 19.98 -13.13 16.33
N SER A 439 20.83 -12.35 16.98
CA SER A 439 20.42 -11.27 17.88
C SER A 439 19.79 -10.08 17.15
N ALA A 440 19.87 -10.01 15.83
CA ALA A 440 19.20 -8.98 15.03
C ALA A 440 17.77 -9.39 14.62
N SER A 441 17.41 -10.66 14.80
CA SER A 441 16.04 -11.13 14.59
C SER A 441 15.19 -10.89 15.84
N GLN A 442 14.01 -10.27 15.69
CA GLN A 442 13.11 -10.02 16.83
C GLN A 442 12.33 -11.26 17.29
N ALA A 443 12.30 -12.32 16.48
CA ALA A 443 11.54 -13.53 16.79
C ALA A 443 12.29 -14.80 16.39
N ASN A 444 11.83 -15.92 16.95
CA ASN A 444 12.28 -17.25 16.52
C ASN A 444 11.52 -17.71 15.29
N PHE A 445 12.18 -18.50 14.44
CA PHE A 445 11.58 -19.10 13.27
C PHE A 445 11.87 -20.59 13.19
N ILE A 446 10.95 -21.32 12.56
CA ILE A 446 11.10 -22.74 12.25
C ILE A 446 10.72 -23.01 10.80
N THR A 447 11.49 -23.85 10.11
CA THR A 447 11.13 -24.27 8.76
C THR A 447 9.91 -25.20 8.78
N ALA A 448 9.09 -25.12 7.74
CA ALA A 448 7.95 -26.01 7.56
C ALA A 448 8.39 -27.49 7.44
N GLY A 449 9.63 -27.73 6.98
CA GLY A 449 10.23 -29.06 6.97
C GLY A 449 10.48 -29.59 8.37
N CYS A 450 11.16 -28.81 9.22
CA CYS A 450 11.40 -29.16 10.61
C CYS A 450 10.09 -29.30 11.40
N LEU A 451 9.11 -28.44 11.13
CA LEU A 451 7.78 -28.53 11.75
C LEU A 451 7.10 -29.88 11.47
N ARG A 452 7.11 -30.32 10.21
CA ARG A 452 6.53 -31.63 9.82
C ARG A 452 7.30 -32.79 10.42
N LYS A 453 8.63 -32.70 10.43
CA LYS A 453 9.51 -33.74 11.00
C LYS A 453 9.22 -33.97 12.49
N GLY A 454 9.05 -32.90 13.27
CA GLY A 454 8.72 -32.98 14.69
C GLY A 454 7.24 -33.21 15.01
N GLY A 455 6.35 -33.23 14.00
CA GLY A 455 4.91 -33.40 14.21
C GLY A 455 4.25 -32.28 15.04
N PHE A 456 4.85 -31.09 15.07
CA PHE A 456 4.39 -30.01 15.94
C PHE A 456 3.03 -29.46 15.50
N ARG A 457 2.19 -29.11 16.49
CA ARG A 457 0.92 -28.43 16.24
C ARG A 457 1.18 -26.99 15.85
N ARG A 458 0.42 -26.53 14.85
CA ARG A 458 0.50 -25.18 14.32
C ARG A 458 -0.77 -24.42 14.63
N THR A 459 -0.66 -23.28 15.29
CA THR A 459 -1.76 -22.34 15.48
C THR A 459 -1.85 -21.39 14.28
N LYS A 460 -3.06 -20.98 13.92
CA LYS A 460 -3.29 -20.04 12.82
C LYS A 460 -2.80 -18.66 13.25
N HIS A 461 -1.74 -18.20 12.59
CA HIS A 461 -1.18 -16.87 12.79
C HIS A 461 -0.68 -16.35 11.43
N SER A 462 -1.04 -15.11 11.09
CA SER A 462 -0.67 -14.46 9.84
C SER A 462 0.07 -13.17 10.15
N ALA A 463 1.38 -13.20 9.95
CA ALA A 463 2.30 -12.09 10.04
C ALA A 463 3.10 -11.99 8.74
N THR A 464 3.68 -10.82 8.49
CA THR A 464 4.58 -10.60 7.35
C THR A 464 5.99 -10.51 7.89
N VAL A 465 6.94 -11.24 7.33
CA VAL A 465 8.34 -11.07 7.71
C VAL A 465 8.94 -9.91 6.92
N LEU A 466 9.58 -8.95 7.58
CA LEU A 466 10.28 -7.84 6.94
C LEU A 466 11.80 -8.07 6.96
N ALA A 467 12.52 -7.64 5.94
CA ALA A 467 13.98 -7.56 5.94
C ALA A 467 14.41 -6.09 6.11
N ILE A 468 15.70 -5.82 5.87
CA ILE A 468 16.26 -4.47 5.86
C ILE A 468 15.41 -3.56 4.96
N ASN A 469 15.14 -2.35 5.45
CA ASN A 469 14.37 -1.32 4.74
C ASN A 469 12.90 -1.70 4.47
N GLU A 470 12.27 -2.43 5.40
CA GLU A 470 10.87 -2.86 5.33
C GLU A 470 10.53 -3.72 4.09
N ALA A 471 11.55 -4.29 3.45
CA ALA A 471 11.35 -5.19 2.31
C ALA A 471 10.59 -6.44 2.78
N ARG A 472 9.47 -6.78 2.15
CA ARG A 472 8.70 -7.98 2.51
C ARG A 472 9.48 -9.25 2.13
N ALA A 473 9.93 -9.99 3.13
CA ALA A 473 10.79 -11.16 2.97
C ALA A 473 9.99 -12.46 2.86
N ALA A 474 8.93 -12.63 3.65
CA ALA A 474 8.04 -13.81 3.60
C ALA A 474 6.67 -13.57 4.23
N THR A 475 5.70 -14.43 3.96
CA THR A 475 4.43 -14.51 4.72
C THR A 475 4.46 -15.74 5.64
N THR A 476 4.07 -15.56 6.89
CA THR A 476 4.16 -16.63 7.90
C THR A 476 3.08 -17.68 7.66
N ARG A 477 3.39 -18.94 7.97
CA ARG A 477 2.47 -20.07 7.79
C ARG A 477 1.75 -20.48 9.06
N GLY A 478 1.94 -19.76 10.15
CA GLY A 478 1.42 -20.06 11.48
C GLY A 478 2.52 -19.94 12.54
N LEU A 479 2.16 -20.28 13.77
CA LEU A 479 3.01 -20.24 14.94
C LEU A 479 3.04 -21.64 15.58
N THR A 480 4.13 -22.00 16.25
CA THR A 480 4.23 -23.27 16.97
C THR A 480 5.11 -23.10 18.22
N SER A 481 4.83 -23.90 19.25
CA SER A 481 5.66 -24.01 20.43
C SER A 481 6.39 -25.34 20.40
N LEU A 482 7.69 -25.33 20.66
CA LEU A 482 8.54 -26.52 20.69
C LEU A 482 9.56 -26.44 21.81
N VAL A 483 10.19 -27.57 22.11
CA VAL A 483 11.31 -27.66 23.06
C VAL A 483 12.57 -28.04 22.32
N ILE A 484 13.65 -27.30 22.53
CA ILE A 484 14.99 -27.60 22.05
C ILE A 484 15.93 -27.90 23.22
N ARG A 485 16.97 -28.70 22.98
CA ARG A 485 18.03 -28.98 23.95
C ARG A 485 19.39 -29.17 23.32
N ALA A 486 20.45 -29.05 24.11
CA ALA A 486 21.77 -29.47 23.68
C ALA A 486 21.80 -31.00 23.49
N ARG A 487 22.58 -31.44 22.50
CA ARG A 487 22.61 -32.85 22.09
C ARG A 487 22.98 -33.74 23.27
N GLY A 488 22.11 -34.70 23.59
CA GLY A 488 22.34 -35.65 24.69
C GLY A 488 22.30 -35.05 26.10
N ARG A 489 21.83 -33.80 26.27
CA ARG A 489 21.77 -33.09 27.56
C ARG A 489 20.35 -32.75 27.96
N ASP A 490 19.73 -33.59 28.79
CA ASP A 490 18.36 -33.43 29.23
C ASP A 490 18.11 -32.25 30.17
N ASP A 491 19.16 -31.79 30.86
CA ASP A 491 19.20 -30.62 31.73
C ASP A 491 19.07 -29.29 30.96
N THR A 492 19.19 -29.31 29.63
CA THR A 492 19.28 -28.10 28.78
C THR A 492 18.03 -27.85 27.94
N ARG A 493 16.83 -28.02 28.50
CA ARG A 493 15.56 -27.86 27.76
C ARG A 493 15.08 -26.40 27.74
N PHE A 494 14.85 -25.88 26.53
CA PHE A 494 14.29 -24.54 26.29
C PHE A 494 12.99 -24.65 25.51
N SER A 495 11.90 -24.14 26.07
CA SER A 495 10.67 -23.95 25.31
C SER A 495 10.78 -22.65 24.52
N ILE A 496 10.55 -22.73 23.22
CA ILE A 496 10.54 -21.59 22.31
C ILE A 496 9.23 -21.53 21.56
N GLU A 497 8.78 -20.32 21.28
CA GLU A 497 7.69 -20.06 20.35
C GLU A 497 8.29 -19.57 19.03
N ALA A 498 7.98 -20.27 17.94
CA ALA A 498 8.60 -20.07 16.65
C ALA A 498 7.57 -19.87 15.53
N THR A 499 7.84 -18.87 14.70
CA THR A 499 7.05 -18.55 13.52
C THR A 499 7.42 -19.47 12.36
N VAL A 500 6.42 -20.03 11.69
CA VAL A 500 6.64 -21.04 10.64
C VAL A 500 6.90 -20.40 9.28
N LEU A 501 8.02 -20.75 8.67
CA LEU A 501 8.44 -20.30 7.35
C LEU A 501 8.68 -21.45 6.38
N SER A 502 8.61 -21.21 5.07
CA SER A 502 9.01 -22.23 4.08
C SER A 502 10.49 -22.58 4.19
N ARG A 503 11.32 -21.55 4.38
CA ARG A 503 12.77 -21.63 4.52
C ARG A 503 13.23 -20.41 5.33
N ILE A 504 14.28 -20.57 6.12
CA ILE A 504 14.96 -19.48 6.82
C ILE A 504 16.01 -18.92 5.83
N THR A 505 17.18 -19.54 5.73
CA THR A 505 18.30 -19.02 4.90
C THR A 505 18.71 -19.96 3.77
N SER A 506 19.58 -19.48 2.86
CA SER A 506 20.44 -20.35 2.03
C SER A 506 21.34 -21.21 2.93
N PRO A 507 21.89 -22.32 2.40
CA PRO A 507 22.85 -23.11 3.15
C PRO A 507 23.98 -22.25 3.73
N LEU A 508 24.30 -22.46 5.00
CA LEU A 508 25.38 -21.76 5.70
C LEU A 508 26.53 -22.75 6.02
N PRO A 509 27.80 -22.33 5.90
CA PRO A 509 28.26 -21.17 5.15
C PRO A 509 27.83 -21.25 3.67
N ASN A 510 27.80 -20.11 2.98
CA ASN A 510 27.37 -20.06 1.56
C ASN A 510 28.32 -20.84 0.64
N ASP A 511 29.58 -21.01 1.05
CA ASP A 511 30.60 -21.83 0.40
C ASP A 511 31.34 -22.68 1.44
N LYS A 512 31.92 -23.78 1.00
CA LYS A 512 32.73 -24.66 1.85
C LYS A 512 33.93 -23.89 2.40
N VAL A 513 34.15 -23.99 3.71
CA VAL A 513 35.29 -23.36 4.39
C VAL A 513 36.40 -24.39 4.54
N GLU A 514 37.64 -23.99 4.25
CA GLU A 514 38.81 -24.81 4.57
C GLU A 514 39.03 -24.84 6.09
N VAL A 515 39.10 -26.04 6.65
CA VAL A 515 39.30 -26.23 8.09
C VAL A 515 40.75 -25.87 8.43
N GLN A 516 40.95 -24.80 9.19
CA GLN A 516 42.26 -24.38 9.68
C GLN A 516 42.42 -24.68 11.17
N PRO A 517 43.64 -25.06 11.62
CA PRO A 517 43.91 -25.35 13.02
C PRO A 517 44.13 -24.05 13.82
N TRP A 518 43.04 -23.37 14.17
CA TRP A 518 43.10 -22.15 14.99
C TRP A 518 43.46 -22.47 16.45
N LYS A 519 44.56 -21.88 16.94
CA LYS A 519 45.12 -22.20 18.27
C LYS A 519 44.14 -21.94 19.41
N HIS A 520 43.39 -20.84 19.36
CA HIS A 520 42.43 -20.44 20.40
C HIS A 520 41.16 -21.28 20.43
N LEU A 521 40.92 -22.10 19.40
CA LEU A 521 39.75 -23.00 19.30
C LEU A 521 40.09 -24.46 19.62
N LYS A 522 41.36 -24.78 19.84
CA LYS A 522 41.81 -26.13 20.15
C LYS A 522 41.21 -26.63 21.47
N GLY A 523 40.58 -27.81 21.42
CA GLY A 523 40.00 -28.45 22.60
C GLY A 523 38.64 -27.89 23.05
N LEU A 524 38.06 -26.94 22.31
CA LEU A 524 36.73 -26.42 22.62
C LEU A 524 35.65 -27.35 22.06
N PRO A 525 34.60 -27.70 22.83
CA PRO A 525 33.44 -28.40 22.30
C PRO A 525 32.63 -27.43 21.43
N LEU A 526 32.79 -27.52 20.11
CA LEU A 526 32.10 -26.65 19.16
C LEU A 526 30.59 -26.95 19.12
N ALA A 527 29.79 -25.89 19.10
CA ALA A 527 28.33 -25.98 19.03
C ALA A 527 27.84 -26.48 17.67
N ASP A 528 28.56 -26.19 16.58
CA ASP A 528 28.34 -26.76 15.25
C ASP A 528 29.65 -27.40 14.74
N PRO A 529 29.86 -28.71 14.94
CA PRO A 529 31.04 -29.41 14.46
C PRO A 529 31.18 -29.39 12.92
N GLU A 530 30.11 -29.09 12.19
CA GLU A 530 30.06 -29.06 10.73
C GLU A 530 29.96 -27.62 10.19
N TYR A 531 30.43 -26.63 10.96
CA TYR A 531 30.42 -25.21 10.59
C TYR A 531 31.07 -24.91 9.23
N PHE A 532 31.92 -25.80 8.73
CA PHE A 532 32.66 -25.65 7.47
C PHE A 532 31.92 -26.21 6.25
N VAL A 533 30.80 -26.90 6.44
CA VAL A 533 29.99 -27.51 5.36
C VAL A 533 28.73 -26.68 5.13
N PRO A 534 28.44 -26.26 3.88
CA PRO A 534 27.17 -25.62 3.54
C PRO A 534 25.99 -26.52 3.92
N GLY A 535 25.09 -26.01 4.77
CA GLY A 535 23.94 -26.78 5.24
C GLY A 535 22.75 -25.91 5.59
N GLY A 536 21.54 -26.47 5.44
CA GLY A 536 20.30 -25.77 5.78
C GLY A 536 20.17 -25.48 7.28
N VAL A 537 19.41 -24.42 7.60
CA VAL A 537 19.03 -24.06 8.97
C VAL A 537 17.57 -24.42 9.18
N ASP A 538 17.30 -25.17 10.25
CA ASP A 538 15.97 -25.64 10.62
C ASP A 538 15.22 -24.63 11.50
N ILE A 539 15.94 -23.97 12.41
CA ILE A 539 15.43 -23.04 13.41
C ILE A 539 16.32 -21.79 13.46
N LEU A 540 15.72 -20.62 13.60
CA LEU A 540 16.43 -19.38 13.93
C LEU A 540 16.00 -18.95 15.33
N LEU A 541 16.96 -18.66 16.20
CA LEU A 541 16.69 -18.07 17.51
C LEU A 541 16.92 -16.57 17.44
N GLY A 542 15.87 -15.82 17.73
CA GLY A 542 15.89 -14.36 17.77
C GLY A 542 16.43 -13.83 19.10
N ALA A 543 16.51 -12.51 19.21
CA ALA A 543 16.97 -11.78 20.39
C ALA A 543 16.24 -12.20 21.68
N ASP A 544 14.96 -12.56 21.56
CA ASP A 544 14.10 -13.04 22.65
C ASP A 544 14.62 -14.34 23.32
N SER A 545 15.25 -15.23 22.55
CA SER A 545 15.85 -16.48 23.04
C SER A 545 17.38 -16.47 23.06
N PHE A 546 18.02 -15.55 22.32
CA PHE A 546 19.47 -15.48 22.15
C PHE A 546 20.20 -15.28 23.48
N VAL A 547 19.71 -14.38 24.33
CA VAL A 547 20.37 -14.04 25.61
C VAL A 547 20.33 -15.23 26.58
N SER A 548 19.25 -16.01 26.57
CA SER A 548 19.06 -17.17 27.46
C SER A 548 20.04 -18.31 27.20
N VAL A 549 20.53 -18.41 25.95
CA VAL A 549 21.47 -19.46 25.53
C VAL A 549 22.93 -19.03 25.66
N LEU A 550 23.21 -17.76 25.92
CA LEU A 550 24.55 -17.24 26.10
C LEU A 550 25.17 -17.73 27.43
N ARG A 551 26.47 -17.97 27.45
CA ARG A 551 27.24 -18.32 28.64
C ARG A 551 28.49 -17.45 28.73
N GLU A 552 29.07 -17.40 29.93
CA GLU A 552 30.32 -16.67 30.13
C GLU A 552 31.47 -17.34 29.35
N GLY A 553 32.28 -16.50 28.71
CA GLY A 553 33.46 -16.92 27.96
C GLY A 553 33.46 -16.47 26.50
N ARG A 554 34.55 -15.82 26.10
CA ARG A 554 34.87 -15.48 24.71
C ARG A 554 36.31 -15.90 24.42
N ARG A 555 36.56 -16.35 23.19
CA ARG A 555 37.88 -16.61 22.62
C ARG A 555 37.99 -15.76 21.37
N LYS A 556 38.96 -14.85 21.37
CA LYS A 556 39.17 -13.92 20.26
C LYS A 556 40.22 -14.51 19.32
N GLY A 557 39.91 -14.56 18.03
CA GLY A 557 40.86 -14.95 16.99
C GLY A 557 41.70 -13.77 16.53
N GLU A 558 42.77 -14.06 15.79
CA GLU A 558 43.52 -13.04 15.05
C GLU A 558 42.75 -12.55 13.82
N ARG A 559 43.29 -11.57 13.09
CA ARG A 559 42.64 -11.02 11.91
C ARG A 559 42.53 -12.09 10.82
N GLY A 560 41.30 -12.42 10.43
CA GLY A 560 41.03 -13.49 9.44
C GLY A 560 40.76 -14.85 10.08
N GLU A 561 40.75 -14.93 11.41
CA GLU A 561 40.28 -16.07 12.18
C GLU A 561 38.91 -15.75 12.81
N PRO A 562 38.07 -16.76 13.06
CA PRO A 562 36.78 -16.54 13.69
C PRO A 562 36.96 -16.37 15.21
N ASP A 563 36.08 -15.55 15.79
CA ASP A 563 35.89 -15.52 17.23
C ASP A 563 34.99 -16.68 17.66
N ALA A 564 35.08 -17.07 18.92
CA ALA A 564 34.13 -17.97 19.54
C ALA A 564 33.56 -17.39 20.83
N PHE A 565 32.29 -17.65 21.07
CA PHE A 565 31.63 -17.35 22.35
C PHE A 565 30.96 -18.61 22.90
N ASN A 566 30.91 -18.69 24.23
CA ASN A 566 30.34 -19.83 24.91
C ASN A 566 28.81 -19.75 24.93
N SER A 567 28.15 -20.90 24.73
CA SER A 567 26.70 -21.03 24.78
C SER A 567 26.31 -22.33 25.47
N VAL A 568 25.03 -22.50 25.77
CA VAL A 568 24.48 -23.76 26.30
C VAL A 568 24.77 -24.96 25.40
N PHE A 569 24.86 -24.73 24.09
CA PHE A 569 25.07 -25.77 23.08
C PHE A 569 26.55 -26.05 22.80
N GLY A 570 27.48 -25.32 23.43
CA GLY A 570 28.91 -25.38 23.16
C GLY A 570 29.45 -24.04 22.65
N TRP A 571 30.68 -24.05 22.14
CA TRP A 571 31.37 -22.88 21.61
C TRP A 571 30.90 -22.56 20.19
N VAL A 572 30.28 -21.40 20.02
CA VAL A 572 29.72 -20.92 18.75
C VAL A 572 30.76 -20.07 18.04
N LEU A 573 31.00 -20.36 16.75
CA LEU A 573 31.95 -19.62 15.92
C LEU A 573 31.26 -18.48 15.17
N THR A 574 31.91 -17.33 15.07
CA THR A 574 31.43 -16.19 14.29
C THR A 574 32.59 -15.35 13.77
N GLY A 575 32.43 -14.75 12.60
CA GLY A 575 33.42 -13.85 12.02
C GLY A 575 34.05 -14.37 10.74
N ALA A 576 34.92 -13.56 10.16
CA ALA A 576 35.49 -13.83 8.85
C ALA A 576 36.67 -14.80 8.95
N VAL A 577 36.69 -15.79 8.06
CA VAL A 577 37.69 -16.88 8.04
C VAL A 577 38.66 -16.76 6.86
N SER A 578 38.80 -15.56 6.30
CA SER A 578 39.67 -15.30 5.13
C SER A 578 40.76 -14.28 5.49
N PRO A 579 42.04 -14.55 5.19
CA PRO A 579 43.17 -13.68 5.53
C PRO A 579 43.39 -12.49 4.59
N SER A 580 42.51 -12.19 3.63
CA SER A 580 42.77 -11.11 2.65
C SER A 580 42.72 -9.71 3.29
N VAL A 581 43.88 -9.04 3.25
CA VAL A 581 44.18 -7.74 3.89
C VAL A 581 43.60 -6.54 3.14
N GLN A 582 43.05 -6.71 1.94
CA GLN A 582 42.54 -5.59 1.17
C GLN A 582 41.09 -5.27 1.54
N ALA A 583 40.88 -4.02 1.99
CA ALA A 583 39.58 -3.45 2.31
C ALA A 583 38.71 -3.36 1.04
N ALA A 584 38.04 -4.46 0.70
CA ALA A 584 36.93 -4.45 -0.24
C ALA A 584 35.70 -3.85 0.44
N PRO A 585 34.79 -3.20 -0.32
CA PRO A 585 33.57 -2.64 0.23
C PRO A 585 32.76 -3.71 0.98
N LEU A 586 32.24 -3.31 2.14
CA LEU A 586 31.45 -4.15 3.03
C LEU A 586 30.23 -4.68 2.28
N ARG A 587 30.22 -5.98 1.98
CA ARG A 587 28.99 -6.67 1.56
C ARG A 587 28.12 -6.88 2.78
N SER A 588 27.25 -5.91 3.06
CA SER A 588 26.10 -6.15 3.94
C SER A 588 25.18 -7.12 3.20
N PHE A 589 25.03 -8.33 3.72
CA PHE A 589 24.03 -9.28 3.22
C PHE A 589 22.65 -8.82 3.71
N ALA A 590 22.13 -7.77 3.09
CA ALA A 590 20.69 -7.66 2.89
C ALA A 590 20.39 -8.60 1.72
N THR A 591 19.78 -9.75 1.94
CA THR A 591 19.20 -10.50 0.81
C THR A 591 17.96 -9.73 0.34
N THR A 592 18.17 -8.64 -0.39
CA THR A 592 17.13 -8.02 -1.22
C THR A 592 17.00 -8.85 -2.49
N LEU A 593 15.87 -9.55 -2.63
CA LEU A 593 15.44 -10.11 -3.89
C LEU A 593 15.07 -8.95 -4.83
N GLU A 594 15.58 -9.04 -6.06
CA GLU A 594 15.43 -8.13 -7.21
C GLU A 594 16.29 -6.86 -7.26
N SER A 595 17.06 -6.77 -8.35
CA SER A 595 17.71 -5.55 -8.81
C SER A 595 16.65 -4.51 -9.17
N ILE A 596 16.88 -3.26 -8.78
CA ILE A 596 16.05 -2.11 -9.18
C ILE A 596 15.88 -2.08 -10.70
N ALA A 597 16.89 -2.49 -11.48
CA ALA A 597 16.79 -2.58 -12.94
C ALA A 597 15.74 -3.60 -13.41
N THR A 598 15.56 -4.70 -12.70
CA THR A 598 14.53 -5.71 -13.01
C THR A 598 13.13 -5.21 -12.67
N SER A 599 12.98 -4.48 -11.56
CA SER A 599 11.70 -3.87 -11.18
C SER A 599 11.31 -2.71 -12.13
N VAL A 600 12.27 -1.89 -12.57
CA VAL A 600 12.06 -0.85 -13.58
C VAL A 600 11.79 -1.46 -14.96
N GLY A 601 12.51 -2.51 -15.35
CA GLY A 601 12.25 -3.22 -16.59
C GLY A 601 10.85 -3.84 -16.65
N ARG A 602 10.36 -4.40 -15.53
CA ARG A 602 8.97 -4.88 -15.46
C ARG A 602 7.93 -3.78 -15.43
N PHE A 603 8.26 -2.61 -14.87
CA PHE A 603 7.40 -1.44 -14.94
C PHE A 603 7.21 -1.00 -16.40
N TRP A 604 8.28 -0.95 -17.19
CA TRP A 604 8.20 -0.67 -18.63
C TRP A 604 7.46 -1.75 -19.41
N GLN A 605 7.70 -3.04 -19.13
CA GLN A 605 6.97 -4.15 -19.75
C GLN A 605 5.47 -4.19 -19.40
N LEU A 606 5.04 -3.55 -18.30
CA LEU A 606 3.63 -3.42 -17.93
C LEU A 606 2.94 -2.25 -18.63
N GLU A 607 3.70 -1.24 -19.07
CA GLU A 607 3.20 -0.14 -19.90
C GLU A 607 3.27 -0.46 -21.41
N GLU A 608 4.06 -1.46 -21.82
CA GLU A 608 4.07 -1.97 -23.19
C GLU A 608 2.80 -2.80 -23.48
N VAL A 609 2.16 -2.50 -24.62
CA VAL A 609 1.02 -3.27 -25.14
C VAL A 609 1.53 -4.67 -25.54
N PRO A 610 0.87 -5.77 -25.14
CA PRO A 610 1.32 -7.12 -25.50
C PRO A 610 1.46 -7.26 -27.02
N GLU A 611 2.61 -7.72 -27.49
CA GLU A 611 2.76 -8.10 -28.89
C GLU A 611 1.86 -9.29 -29.19
N ASP A 612 0.94 -9.10 -30.14
CA ASP A 612 0.05 -10.15 -30.59
C ASP A 612 0.85 -11.23 -31.33
N THR A 613 0.89 -12.44 -30.77
CA THR A 613 1.68 -13.57 -31.31
C THR A 613 1.11 -14.19 -32.60
N SER A 614 -0.03 -13.70 -33.10
CA SER A 614 -0.57 -14.09 -34.40
C SER A 614 -0.50 -12.93 -35.39
N CYS A 615 0.63 -12.80 -36.08
CA CYS A 615 0.75 -11.89 -37.23
C CYS A 615 0.18 -12.61 -38.46
N SER A 616 -0.98 -12.18 -38.96
CA SER A 616 -1.49 -12.69 -40.24
C SER A 616 -0.60 -12.24 -41.41
N ASP A 617 -0.74 -12.87 -42.57
CA ASP A 617 -0.02 -12.43 -43.79
C ASP A 617 -0.41 -11.00 -44.20
N GLU A 618 -1.64 -10.58 -43.92
CA GLU A 618 -2.11 -9.21 -44.12
C GLU A 618 -1.44 -8.23 -43.14
N ASP A 619 -1.27 -8.62 -41.87
CA ASP A 619 -0.54 -7.81 -40.87
C ASP A 619 0.93 -7.65 -41.23
N ARG A 620 1.56 -8.73 -41.71
CA ARG A 620 2.95 -8.70 -42.18
C ARG A 620 3.09 -7.76 -43.37
N ARG A 621 2.19 -7.86 -44.35
CA ARG A 621 2.17 -6.96 -45.52
C ARG A 621 1.92 -5.50 -45.12
N CYS A 622 1.02 -5.25 -44.18
CA CYS A 622 0.75 -3.90 -43.67
C CYS A 622 1.99 -3.30 -42.98
N LYS A 623 2.67 -4.09 -42.13
CA LYS A 623 3.92 -3.70 -41.47
C LYS A 623 5.04 -3.43 -42.47
N GLU A 624 5.17 -4.26 -43.51
CA GLU A 624 6.14 -4.06 -44.60
C GLU A 624 5.85 -2.76 -45.39
N ILE A 625 4.58 -2.49 -45.72
CA ILE A 625 4.17 -1.25 -46.40
C ILE A 625 4.48 -0.04 -45.51
N PHE A 626 4.12 -0.09 -44.22
CA PHE A 626 4.38 1.00 -43.28
C PHE A 626 5.88 1.28 -43.16
N ALA A 627 6.71 0.25 -42.95
CA ALA A 627 8.15 0.40 -42.83
C ALA A 627 8.80 0.95 -44.11
N LYS A 628 8.30 0.57 -45.29
CA LYS A 628 8.84 1.02 -46.58
C LYS A 628 8.42 2.43 -46.97
N THR A 629 7.20 2.83 -46.61
CA THR A 629 6.58 4.07 -47.11
C THR A 629 6.47 5.17 -46.06
N THR A 630 6.73 4.87 -44.79
CA THR A 630 6.73 5.86 -43.71
C THR A 630 8.13 6.41 -43.48
N TYR A 631 8.29 7.71 -43.64
CA TYR A 631 9.56 8.39 -43.42
C TYR A 631 9.33 9.78 -42.83
N ARG A 632 10.40 10.38 -42.30
CA ARG A 632 10.41 11.82 -41.96
C ARG A 632 10.96 12.62 -43.12
N ASP A 633 10.23 13.64 -43.54
CA ASP A 633 10.75 14.61 -44.51
C ASP A 633 11.85 15.51 -43.90
N LEU A 634 12.48 16.35 -44.72
CA LEU A 634 13.55 17.26 -44.29
C LEU A 634 13.07 18.32 -43.27
N SER A 635 11.76 18.53 -43.13
CA SER A 635 11.17 19.42 -42.12
C SER A 635 10.84 18.69 -40.80
N GLY A 636 11.06 17.37 -40.74
CA GLY A 636 10.76 16.52 -39.58
C GLY A 636 9.31 16.05 -39.51
N ARG A 637 8.48 16.30 -40.52
CA ARG A 637 7.10 15.80 -40.60
C ARG A 637 7.08 14.35 -41.01
N PHE A 638 6.14 13.59 -40.45
CA PHE A 638 5.93 12.20 -40.86
C PHE A 638 5.12 12.16 -42.16
N VAL A 639 5.68 11.51 -43.17
CA VAL A 639 5.00 11.15 -44.40
C VAL A 639 4.60 9.68 -44.27
N VAL A 640 3.31 9.39 -44.42
CA VAL A 640 2.74 8.04 -44.27
C VAL A 640 1.90 7.75 -45.50
N SER A 641 2.12 6.60 -46.15
CA SER A 641 1.29 6.16 -47.27
C SER A 641 0.07 5.39 -46.79
N TYR A 642 -1.04 5.48 -47.53
CA TYR A 642 -2.21 4.64 -47.28
C TYR A 642 -1.88 3.15 -47.54
N PRO A 643 -2.13 2.25 -46.57
CA PRO A 643 -1.91 0.83 -46.75
C PRO A 643 -3.12 0.20 -47.47
N PHE A 644 -3.04 0.10 -48.80
CA PHE A 644 -4.07 -0.59 -49.59
C PHE A 644 -3.91 -2.11 -49.51
N ALA A 645 -5.03 -2.83 -49.42
CA ALA A 645 -5.04 -4.29 -49.40
C ALA A 645 -4.53 -4.91 -50.72
N SER A 646 -4.73 -4.21 -51.84
CA SER A 646 -4.23 -4.58 -53.17
C SER A 646 -3.38 -3.45 -53.77
N ASP A 647 -2.39 -3.83 -54.58
CA ASP A 647 -1.52 -2.91 -55.31
C ASP A 647 -1.53 -3.32 -56.80
N PRO A 648 -2.06 -2.49 -57.73
CA PRO A 648 -2.67 -1.18 -57.50
C PRO A 648 -4.05 -1.28 -56.81
N PRO A 649 -4.49 -0.23 -56.10
CA PRO A 649 -5.80 -0.21 -55.45
C PRO A 649 -6.94 -0.26 -56.47
N THR A 650 -7.96 -1.07 -56.19
CA THR A 650 -9.16 -1.21 -57.04
C THR A 650 -10.33 -0.45 -56.43
N PHE A 651 -10.93 0.46 -57.21
CA PHE A 651 -12.03 1.32 -56.75
C PHE A 651 -13.37 1.00 -57.43
N VAL A 652 -13.63 -0.28 -57.71
CA VAL A 652 -14.83 -0.72 -58.45
C VAL A 652 -16.10 -0.27 -57.70
N GLY A 653 -17.03 0.39 -58.41
CA GLY A 653 -18.29 0.89 -57.84
C GLY A 653 -18.22 2.26 -57.14
N SER A 654 -17.03 2.83 -56.91
CA SER A 654 -16.88 4.12 -56.20
C SER A 654 -17.26 5.36 -57.04
N ARG A 655 -17.20 5.26 -58.37
CA ARG A 655 -17.40 6.40 -59.29
C ARG A 655 -18.79 7.03 -59.16
N SER A 656 -19.84 6.21 -59.08
CA SER A 656 -21.22 6.70 -58.96
C SER A 656 -21.42 7.47 -57.65
N ILE A 657 -20.81 6.99 -56.56
CA ILE A 657 -20.83 7.63 -55.23
C ILE A 657 -20.07 8.95 -55.27
N ALA A 658 -18.85 8.97 -55.82
CA ALA A 658 -18.04 10.18 -55.93
C ALA A 658 -18.74 11.27 -56.76
N VAL A 659 -19.33 10.90 -57.90
CA VAL A 659 -20.09 11.82 -58.76
C VAL A 659 -21.35 12.35 -58.04
N SER A 660 -22.06 11.49 -57.31
CA SER A 660 -23.23 11.90 -56.53
C SER A 660 -22.86 12.90 -55.43
N ARG A 661 -21.78 12.64 -54.68
CA ARG A 661 -21.26 13.54 -53.64
C ARG A 661 -20.80 14.88 -54.21
N LEU A 662 -20.11 14.87 -55.36
CA LEU A 662 -19.71 16.09 -56.06
C LEU A 662 -20.93 16.93 -56.45
N ARG A 663 -21.94 16.32 -57.07
CA ARG A 663 -23.18 17.01 -57.45
C ARG A 663 -23.96 17.53 -56.25
N ALA A 664 -23.93 16.83 -55.12
CA ALA A 664 -24.54 17.31 -53.87
C ALA A 664 -23.79 18.53 -53.32
N LEU A 665 -22.46 18.50 -53.34
CA LEU A 665 -21.61 19.62 -52.94
C LEU A 665 -21.82 20.85 -53.84
N GLU A 666 -21.89 20.65 -55.16
CA GLU A 666 -22.19 21.72 -56.11
C GLU A 666 -23.57 22.36 -55.89
N ARG A 667 -24.60 21.56 -55.57
CA ARG A 667 -25.92 22.08 -55.21
C ARG A 667 -25.84 22.91 -53.93
N ARG A 668 -25.11 22.43 -52.92
CA ARG A 668 -24.90 23.15 -51.65
C ARG A 668 -24.15 24.47 -51.86
N PHE A 669 -23.13 24.49 -52.72
CA PHE A 669 -22.42 25.72 -53.09
C PHE A 669 -23.28 26.74 -53.82
N LYS A 670 -24.33 26.29 -54.53
CA LYS A 670 -25.30 27.18 -55.18
C LYS A 670 -26.34 27.73 -54.20
N SER A 671 -26.78 26.92 -53.23
CA SER A 671 -27.77 27.33 -52.24
C SER A 671 -27.18 28.14 -51.08
N ASP A 672 -25.89 27.96 -50.78
CA ASP A 672 -25.20 28.57 -49.63
C ASP A 672 -23.85 29.17 -50.07
N PRO A 673 -23.84 30.46 -50.46
CA PRO A 673 -22.63 31.16 -50.89
C PRO A 673 -21.57 31.31 -49.81
N GLU A 674 -21.98 31.41 -48.54
CA GLU A 674 -21.07 31.57 -47.40
C GLU A 674 -20.32 30.26 -47.13
N PHE A 675 -21.02 29.12 -47.15
CA PHE A 675 -20.39 27.80 -47.07
C PHE A 675 -19.40 27.56 -48.22
N ARG A 676 -19.74 28.00 -49.45
CA ARG A 676 -18.83 27.91 -50.59
C ARG A 676 -17.55 28.72 -50.37
N ALA A 677 -17.68 29.94 -49.85
CA ALA A 677 -16.53 30.79 -49.55
C ALA A 677 -15.62 30.16 -48.49
N GLY A 678 -16.20 29.64 -47.40
CA GLY A 678 -15.47 28.93 -46.34
C GLY A 678 -14.77 27.67 -46.85
N TYR A 679 -15.46 26.83 -47.63
CA TYR A 679 -14.87 25.64 -48.23
C TYR A 679 -13.68 25.98 -49.14
N ASN A 680 -13.82 26.98 -50.01
CA ASN A 680 -12.74 27.41 -50.91
C ASN A 680 -11.56 28.06 -50.18
N SER A 681 -11.81 28.70 -49.03
CA SER A 681 -10.74 29.25 -48.20
C SER A 681 -9.95 28.13 -47.53
N PHE A 682 -10.64 27.13 -46.97
CA PHE A 682 -10.03 25.96 -46.36
C PHE A 682 -9.19 25.15 -47.36
N MET A 683 -9.73 24.90 -48.56
CA MET A 683 -8.99 24.15 -49.59
C MET A 683 -7.74 24.91 -50.07
N ARG A 684 -7.78 26.25 -50.11
CA ARG A 684 -6.59 27.07 -50.42
C ARG A 684 -5.56 27.02 -49.31
N ASP A 685 -5.99 27.16 -48.06
CA ASP A 685 -5.10 27.06 -46.89
C ASP A 685 -4.38 25.69 -46.84
N TYR A 686 -5.08 24.60 -47.16
CA TYR A 686 -4.49 23.27 -47.27
C TYR A 686 -3.48 23.13 -48.42
N LEU A 687 -3.73 23.78 -49.56
CA LEU A 687 -2.82 23.78 -50.70
C LEU A 687 -1.59 24.65 -50.41
N ASP A 688 -1.79 25.86 -49.88
CA ASP A 688 -0.72 26.81 -49.52
C ASP A 688 0.17 26.26 -48.39
N SER A 689 -0.40 25.47 -47.48
CA SER A 689 0.33 24.78 -46.39
C SER A 689 1.06 23.51 -46.85
N GLY A 690 0.92 23.11 -48.11
CA GLY A 690 1.54 21.89 -48.67
C GLY A 690 0.98 20.60 -48.06
N HIS A 691 -0.28 20.61 -47.62
CA HIS A 691 -1.01 19.42 -47.17
C HIS A 691 -1.78 18.73 -48.31
N MET A 692 -1.88 19.40 -49.45
CA MET A 692 -2.52 18.93 -50.68
C MET A 692 -1.69 19.45 -51.88
N GLU A 693 -1.53 18.62 -52.91
CA GLU A 693 -0.80 18.95 -54.15
C GLU A 693 -1.75 19.16 -55.33
#